data_AF-A0AAP6SJ23-F1
#
_entry.id   AF-A0AAP6SJ23-F1
#
_cell.length_a   1.000
_cell.length_b   1.000
_cell.length_c   1.000
_cell.angle_alpha   90.00
_cell.angle_beta   90.00
_cell.angle_gamma   90.00
#
_symmetry.space_group_name_H-M   'P 1'
#
loop_
_entity.id
_entity.type
_entity.pdbx_description
1 polymer ?
#
loop_
_entity_poly.entity_id
_entity_poly.type
_entity_poly.pdbx_seq_one_letter_code
_entity_poly.pdbx_strand_id
1 'polypeptide(L)'
;MKFLKKLAIACCALSLSTGAMAADNGILAFPGAEGFGRFTTGGRGGEIYHVTNLNDSGTGSLRDAVSKPNRIVVFDVSGVIELKSVLVFSSNLTVLGQTAPGEGIQVYGNRVSFSNANNTIIRYIRFRMGIKGDNGKDAAGVASGHDMIFDHLSVLWGRDENFSISSNSKGTGPQNITVQNSIIGQGLQSHSCGGLIQTDGGVTLYRNLYIENKTRNPKVKGLNQYVNNVVYNWGDGGCYIMSDSEGDSWADIQNNYFMRGPWNGATKPFSRGKQGFRFYGAGNYYDDNKDGILNGYLMPVEEMLGTQSDGSQSIYLESIDAVNATIDEFNAANADKIAAGTQIEVQHITPIQNMMTAEESYAWILENVGPTLPVRDEVDQYIIDELASYGSKGTKNGISSESQLPHRGTGTISGGVKPLDTDGDGIPDAWETANGLNPNDASDAAKIDPATGYAWIELYANSITEAFPYIKKPIKFAIGTPSKTSLSLSWDVNKNTEHGFVIEVSTDGGLTFTEVATAPAGATTAELTTLQPMTAYQIRLRATDGKGLYSDYTDTLSFETAGDPTVPFASELIFPANGAKEGIANGINFIWKNDRKAYGGDVTYSLFLGTDAENLAEAASGLTATEWNCTTLEANKTYYWRVDATNSLGTTPSEVFSFTTTAGGVLFYTDFHTCPASYAEKFGSRTDNPNVFNAANQRVEFDGMVIGSGSNAIRVVAMSGCFSEDLNENYGPASEEDRGATAKALQFYTTKAGGYIETPEVQGPCVLTVYFGNTGSSQQTVKIVTIAGGEESTESYAIGAKKRIFKYTKTYTNAGAVKFRIDANGKKFNINDILVERYIAPEGDQPLELTSGEQNNSIDYTDGNISLGFNQEVKYNGGATISGIKSYEDITIAAGGTRMTVSYEALDANSEYVINFPAGALTDAGGEKSFVGEVKLTTGDFPRAKQSGETHWGKAIKTLPVNFAPFNTVAPFETVGGLVQTSQNDYPHWCYTAGGSNAGEVTADHVTFRSASSNDKVMAYFDGTAKKIYLEVSASEGSACRLKIQETRNADIAPNWRTIRVLSQDELPFKGELELNPESRFVKIVPASVSGDVTLNAFRISDADGNFGPDFSGIADIIASDLRVSTTAGGIRVSGLAAGIRVNVYDIAGRTVASAVSDGSDTELALAKGGFYLVNAAGKTFKIRF
;
A
#
# COMPACT_ATOMS: atom_id res chain seq x y z
N MET A 1 3.81 64.82 -43.55
CA MET A 1 4.59 63.77 -42.86
C MET A 1 3.68 62.89 -42.00
N LYS A 2 2.81 62.15 -42.69
CA LYS A 2 1.92 61.10 -42.17
C LYS A 2 1.93 60.02 -43.25
N PHE A 3 3.04 59.29 -43.39
CA PHE A 3 3.19 58.27 -44.44
C PHE A 3 4.35 57.30 -44.14
N LEU A 4 4.44 56.76 -42.91
CA LEU A 4 5.41 55.70 -42.56
C LEU A 4 5.05 54.92 -41.28
N LYS A 5 3.78 54.54 -41.11
CA LYS A 5 3.32 53.61 -40.04
C LYS A 5 2.27 52.58 -40.49
N LYS A 6 2.22 52.22 -41.78
CA LYS A 6 1.30 51.19 -42.32
C LYS A 6 2.01 50.19 -43.26
N LEU A 7 3.17 49.68 -42.87
CA LEU A 7 3.88 48.63 -43.62
C LEU A 7 4.46 47.54 -42.72
N ALA A 8 3.70 47.07 -41.72
CA ALA A 8 4.10 45.97 -40.82
C ALA A 8 2.99 44.93 -40.57
N ILE A 9 1.89 44.95 -41.34
CA ILE A 9 0.79 43.98 -41.22
C ILE A 9 0.35 43.60 -42.64
N ALA A 10 1.13 42.76 -43.33
CA ALA A 10 0.75 42.05 -44.57
C ALA A 10 1.82 41.04 -45.05
N CYS A 11 2.55 40.35 -44.15
CA CYS A 11 3.49 39.28 -44.54
C CYS A 11 3.43 38.01 -43.66
N CYS A 12 2.41 37.84 -42.80
CA CYS A 12 2.25 36.64 -41.96
C CYS A 12 1.03 35.78 -42.31
N ALA A 13 0.50 35.88 -43.52
CA ALA A 13 -0.61 35.06 -43.96
C ALA A 13 -0.50 34.79 -45.46
N LEU A 14 0.42 33.90 -45.84
CA LEU A 14 0.37 33.03 -47.03
C LEU A 14 1.67 32.21 -47.09
N SER A 15 1.76 31.15 -46.28
CA SER A 15 2.54 29.97 -46.61
C SER A 15 1.68 28.74 -46.31
N LEU A 16 0.56 28.66 -47.04
CA LEU A 16 -0.13 27.40 -47.29
C LEU A 16 0.82 26.48 -48.07
N SER A 17 0.96 25.27 -47.55
CA SER A 17 1.08 24.02 -48.30
C SER A 17 2.07 24.00 -49.47
N THR A 18 3.35 23.81 -49.18
CA THR A 18 4.20 22.87 -49.92
C THR A 18 5.13 22.21 -48.90
N GLY A 19 4.57 21.42 -47.99
CA GLY A 19 5.32 20.27 -47.52
C GLY A 19 5.53 19.39 -48.75
N ALA A 20 6.67 19.58 -49.43
CA ALA A 20 7.11 18.62 -50.40
C ALA A 20 7.09 17.26 -49.70
N MET A 21 6.32 16.32 -50.23
CA MET A 21 6.46 14.92 -49.88
C MET A 21 7.93 14.60 -50.09
N ALA A 22 8.68 14.46 -49.00
CA ALA A 22 9.94 13.77 -49.05
C ALA A 22 9.58 12.36 -49.49
N ALA A 23 9.97 12.01 -50.71
CA ALA A 23 9.98 10.63 -51.14
C ALA A 23 10.73 9.81 -50.08
N ASP A 24 10.14 8.69 -49.70
CA ASP A 24 10.70 7.65 -48.87
C ASP A 24 12.15 7.33 -49.32
N ASN A 25 13.13 7.56 -48.45
CA ASN A 25 14.55 7.34 -48.77
C ASN A 25 14.95 5.85 -48.71
N GLY A 26 14.02 4.90 -48.53
CA GLY A 26 14.33 3.47 -48.51
C GLY A 26 15.23 3.06 -47.34
N ILE A 27 15.21 3.83 -46.24
CA ILE A 27 15.95 3.53 -45.02
C ILE A 27 15.16 2.48 -44.24
N LEU A 28 15.81 1.38 -43.87
CA LEU A 28 15.18 0.35 -43.06
C LEU A 28 14.74 0.89 -41.69
N ALA A 29 13.73 0.24 -41.09
CA ALA A 29 13.27 0.56 -39.74
C ALA A 29 14.42 0.47 -38.73
N PHE A 30 15.26 -0.56 -38.90
CA PHE A 30 16.54 -0.76 -38.24
C PHE A 30 17.36 -1.76 -39.09
N PRO A 31 18.69 -1.87 -38.91
CA PRO A 31 19.49 -2.88 -39.59
C PRO A 31 18.93 -4.29 -39.38
N GLY A 32 18.61 -5.00 -40.47
CA GLY A 32 18.02 -6.34 -40.43
C GLY A 32 16.49 -6.40 -40.39
N ALA A 33 15.80 -5.26 -40.53
CA ALA A 33 14.36 -5.24 -40.79
C ALA A 33 14.05 -5.78 -42.19
N GLU A 34 13.09 -6.70 -42.29
CA GLU A 34 12.71 -7.39 -43.54
C GLU A 34 11.19 -7.34 -43.78
N GLY A 35 10.76 -7.74 -44.97
CA GLY A 35 9.35 -7.89 -45.30
C GLY A 35 8.59 -6.59 -45.58
N PHE A 36 7.26 -6.66 -45.50
CA PHE A 36 6.38 -5.54 -45.86
C PHE A 36 6.50 -4.32 -44.93
N GLY A 37 6.79 -4.51 -43.64
CA GLY A 37 6.97 -3.43 -42.66
C GLY A 37 8.40 -2.87 -42.56
N ARG A 38 9.32 -3.28 -43.44
CA ARG A 38 10.76 -2.99 -43.28
C ARG A 38 11.15 -1.51 -43.36
N PHE A 39 10.30 -0.66 -43.94
CA PHE A 39 10.55 0.78 -44.09
C PHE A 39 9.76 1.65 -43.10
N THR A 40 9.12 1.03 -42.09
CA THR A 40 8.50 1.76 -40.99
C THR A 40 9.52 2.70 -40.34
N THR A 41 9.17 3.97 -40.16
CA THR A 41 10.07 4.97 -39.55
C THR A 41 9.85 5.12 -38.04
N GLY A 42 8.69 4.67 -37.53
CA GLY A 42 8.37 4.75 -36.11
C GLY A 42 8.32 6.20 -35.61
N GLY A 43 8.93 6.45 -34.47
CA GLY A 43 9.07 7.78 -33.85
C GLY A 43 10.37 8.51 -34.23
N ARG A 44 11.09 8.11 -35.28
CA ARG A 44 12.38 8.71 -35.66
C ARG A 44 12.33 10.24 -35.74
N GLY A 45 13.26 10.88 -35.03
CA GLY A 45 13.34 12.35 -34.91
C GLY A 45 12.27 12.97 -34.00
N GLY A 46 11.48 12.15 -33.30
CA GLY A 46 10.46 12.56 -32.34
C GLY A 46 11.01 12.76 -30.91
N GLU A 47 10.08 12.89 -29.96
CA GLU A 47 10.39 13.05 -28.52
C GLU A 47 10.95 11.75 -27.94
N ILE A 48 12.08 11.82 -27.23
CA ILE A 48 12.56 10.68 -26.43
C ILE A 48 11.83 10.68 -25.10
N TYR A 49 11.20 9.56 -24.74
CA TYR A 49 10.40 9.42 -23.53
C TYR A 49 10.93 8.26 -22.68
N HIS A 50 11.21 8.55 -21.41
CA HIS A 50 11.73 7.58 -20.45
C HIS A 50 10.61 6.90 -19.66
N VAL A 51 10.60 5.57 -19.69
CA VAL A 51 9.86 4.77 -18.72
C VAL A 51 10.72 4.62 -17.47
N THR A 52 10.33 5.29 -16.39
CA THR A 52 11.09 5.41 -15.13
C THR A 52 10.46 4.66 -13.96
N ASN A 53 9.28 4.04 -14.16
CA ASN A 53 8.63 3.24 -13.15
C ASN A 53 7.79 2.09 -13.76
N LEU A 54 7.46 1.11 -12.92
CA LEU A 54 6.71 -0.08 -13.31
C LEU A 54 5.19 0.05 -13.05
N ASN A 55 4.70 1.26 -12.77
CA ASN A 55 3.28 1.48 -12.55
C ASN A 55 2.50 1.27 -13.86
N ASP A 56 1.23 0.85 -13.77
CA ASP A 56 0.39 0.67 -14.97
C ASP A 56 0.07 1.99 -15.69
N SER A 57 0.03 3.11 -14.97
CA SER A 57 -0.32 4.44 -15.50
C SER A 57 0.39 5.54 -14.71
N GLY A 58 0.33 6.78 -15.22
CA GLY A 58 0.99 7.95 -14.62
C GLY A 58 2.31 8.31 -15.31
N THR A 59 2.85 9.47 -14.99
CA THR A 59 4.14 9.95 -15.55
C THR A 59 5.23 8.90 -15.36
N GLY A 60 6.03 8.67 -16.40
CA GLY A 60 7.12 7.69 -16.38
C GLY A 60 6.68 6.23 -16.50
N SER A 61 5.37 5.95 -16.67
CA SER A 61 4.89 4.59 -16.96
C SER A 61 4.95 4.28 -18.46
N LEU A 62 5.00 2.98 -18.81
CA LEU A 62 4.91 2.54 -20.22
C LEU A 62 3.59 3.01 -20.87
N ARG A 63 2.49 3.03 -20.12
CA ARG A 63 1.19 3.48 -20.64
C ARG A 63 1.20 4.95 -21.01
N ASP A 64 1.81 5.81 -20.20
CA ASP A 64 1.96 7.22 -20.56
C ASP A 64 2.86 7.37 -21.79
N ALA A 65 3.97 6.63 -21.84
CA ALA A 65 4.92 6.64 -22.96
C ALA A 65 4.23 6.35 -24.30
N VAL A 66 3.44 5.28 -24.38
CA VAL A 66 2.83 4.79 -25.64
C VAL A 66 1.48 5.43 -25.98
N SER A 67 0.92 6.26 -25.08
CA SER A 67 -0.38 6.91 -25.28
C SER A 67 -0.36 8.05 -26.30
N LYS A 68 0.82 8.63 -26.58
CA LYS A 68 0.99 9.77 -27.48
C LYS A 68 1.85 9.40 -28.69
N PRO A 69 1.59 9.98 -29.87
CA PRO A 69 2.36 9.67 -31.07
C PRO A 69 3.71 10.42 -31.10
N ASN A 70 4.55 10.06 -32.08
CA ASN A 70 5.84 10.70 -32.40
C ASN A 70 6.88 10.60 -31.27
N ARG A 71 7.02 9.40 -30.70
CA ARG A 71 7.90 9.14 -29.55
C ARG A 71 8.85 7.98 -29.79
N ILE A 72 10.05 8.13 -29.23
CA ILE A 72 11.04 7.07 -29.05
C ILE A 72 11.05 6.73 -27.56
N VAL A 73 10.59 5.54 -27.20
CA VAL A 73 10.44 5.09 -25.82
C VAL A 73 11.64 4.26 -25.40
N VAL A 74 12.31 4.71 -24.33
CA VAL A 74 13.45 4.05 -23.68
C VAL A 74 13.10 3.70 -22.23
N PHE A 75 13.87 2.80 -21.61
CA PHE A 75 13.56 2.27 -20.28
C PHE A 75 14.71 2.49 -19.29
N ASP A 76 14.41 3.16 -18.18
CA ASP A 76 15.34 3.37 -17.06
C ASP A 76 15.15 2.30 -15.95
N VAL A 77 14.11 1.48 -16.07
CA VAL A 77 13.76 0.43 -15.11
C VAL A 77 13.62 -0.92 -15.81
N SER A 78 13.68 -1.98 -15.00
CA SER A 78 13.43 -3.36 -15.42
C SER A 78 12.47 -4.02 -14.45
N GLY A 79 11.64 -4.93 -14.93
CA GLY A 79 10.68 -5.63 -14.09
C GLY A 79 9.36 -5.93 -14.79
N VAL A 80 8.35 -6.21 -13.97
CA VAL A 80 7.00 -6.55 -14.44
C VAL A 80 6.08 -5.34 -14.29
N ILE A 81 5.50 -4.91 -15.40
CA ILE A 81 4.42 -3.92 -15.47
C ILE A 81 3.09 -4.69 -15.43
N GLU A 82 2.42 -4.67 -14.28
CA GLU A 82 1.10 -5.30 -14.13
C GLU A 82 -0.01 -4.40 -14.66
N LEU A 83 -0.54 -4.76 -15.83
CA LEU A 83 -1.65 -4.07 -16.46
C LEU A 83 -2.91 -4.15 -15.61
N LYS A 84 -3.56 -3.00 -15.42
CA LYS A 84 -4.91 -2.92 -14.88
C LYS A 84 -5.93 -2.73 -15.99
N SER A 85 -5.51 -2.14 -17.14
CA SER A 85 -6.27 -2.02 -18.39
C SER A 85 -5.64 -2.72 -19.58
N VAL A 86 -6.43 -2.87 -20.66
CA VAL A 86 -5.88 -2.93 -22.03
C VAL A 86 -4.80 -1.85 -22.23
N LEU A 87 -3.61 -2.22 -22.67
CA LEU A 87 -2.56 -1.28 -23.04
C LEU A 87 -2.68 -0.94 -24.54
N VAL A 88 -2.98 0.32 -24.86
CA VAL A 88 -3.19 0.77 -26.25
C VAL A 88 -2.02 1.62 -26.70
N PHE A 89 -1.45 1.28 -27.87
CA PHE A 89 -0.34 2.02 -28.48
C PHE A 89 -0.86 3.03 -29.50
N SER A 90 -0.26 4.23 -29.51
CA SER A 90 -0.48 5.28 -30.51
C SER A 90 0.33 5.05 -31.79
N SER A 91 0.23 5.97 -32.76
CA SER A 91 0.96 5.93 -34.03
C SER A 91 2.34 6.60 -33.94
N ASN A 92 3.23 6.38 -34.91
CA ASN A 92 4.56 7.01 -34.98
C ASN A 92 5.40 6.74 -33.72
N LEU A 93 5.48 5.48 -33.30
CA LEU A 93 6.18 5.06 -32.09
C LEU A 93 7.40 4.19 -32.42
N THR A 94 8.48 4.38 -31.68
CA THR A 94 9.61 3.43 -31.61
C THR A 94 9.79 3.03 -30.16
N VAL A 95 9.62 1.75 -29.82
CA VAL A 95 9.78 1.24 -28.44
C VAL A 95 10.98 0.32 -28.38
N LEU A 96 11.98 0.71 -27.59
CA LEU A 96 13.32 0.11 -27.55
C LEU A 96 13.53 -0.66 -26.23
N GLY A 97 12.90 -1.84 -26.11
CA GLY A 97 12.97 -2.68 -24.90
C GLY A 97 14.39 -3.08 -24.50
N GLN A 98 15.32 -3.13 -25.46
CA GLN A 98 16.74 -3.44 -25.22
C GLN A 98 17.50 -2.36 -24.43
N THR A 99 16.92 -1.16 -24.24
CA THR A 99 17.52 -0.09 -23.41
C THR A 99 17.33 -0.31 -21.91
N ALA A 100 16.41 -1.20 -21.51
CA ALA A 100 16.15 -1.48 -20.11
C ALA A 100 17.37 -2.08 -19.40
N PRO A 101 17.63 -1.76 -18.13
CA PRO A 101 18.65 -2.46 -17.34
C PRO A 101 18.24 -3.90 -17.01
N GLY A 102 19.14 -4.64 -16.34
CA GLY A 102 18.82 -5.95 -15.75
C GLY A 102 18.31 -6.96 -16.80
N GLU A 103 17.16 -7.58 -16.54
CA GLU A 103 16.54 -8.56 -17.45
C GLU A 103 15.46 -7.96 -18.37
N GLY A 104 15.31 -6.65 -18.37
CA GLY A 104 14.38 -5.93 -19.24
C GLY A 104 12.95 -5.85 -18.72
N ILE A 105 11.99 -5.72 -19.65
CA ILE A 105 10.60 -5.41 -19.34
C ILE A 105 9.66 -6.55 -19.71
N GLN A 106 8.77 -6.88 -18.77
CA GLN A 106 7.62 -7.72 -19.00
C GLN A 106 6.33 -6.95 -18.72
N VAL A 107 5.39 -6.99 -19.65
CA VAL A 107 4.02 -6.51 -19.47
C VAL A 107 3.12 -7.70 -19.18
N TYR A 108 2.39 -7.65 -18.05
CA TYR A 108 1.59 -8.78 -17.58
C TYR A 108 0.16 -8.40 -17.19
N GLY A 109 -0.79 -9.32 -17.42
CA GLY A 109 -2.09 -9.32 -16.72
C GLY A 109 -3.28 -8.79 -17.50
N ASN A 110 -3.09 -8.21 -18.69
CA ASN A 110 -4.17 -7.86 -19.61
C ASN A 110 -3.67 -7.81 -21.06
N ARG A 111 -4.57 -7.56 -22.03
CA ARG A 111 -4.25 -7.51 -23.47
C ARG A 111 -3.51 -6.23 -23.86
N VAL A 112 -2.68 -6.35 -24.91
CA VAL A 112 -2.02 -5.24 -25.61
C VAL A 112 -2.69 -5.02 -26.96
N SER A 113 -2.85 -3.76 -27.36
CA SER A 113 -3.59 -3.36 -28.55
C SER A 113 -2.79 -2.38 -29.37
N PHE A 114 -2.42 -2.80 -30.58
CA PHE A 114 -1.83 -1.95 -31.63
C PHE A 114 -2.90 -1.53 -32.68
N SER A 115 -4.17 -1.78 -32.37
CA SER A 115 -5.28 -1.45 -33.25
C SER A 115 -5.39 0.05 -33.54
N ASN A 116 -5.53 0.40 -34.81
CA ASN A 116 -5.58 1.77 -35.33
C ASN A 116 -4.31 2.62 -35.12
N ALA A 117 -3.24 2.06 -34.55
CA ALA A 117 -1.92 2.65 -34.64
C ALA A 117 -1.42 2.52 -36.08
N ASN A 118 -0.49 3.37 -36.49
CA ASN A 118 0.25 3.27 -37.74
C ASN A 118 1.71 3.64 -37.52
N ASN A 119 2.62 3.24 -38.41
CA ASN A 119 4.03 3.64 -38.40
C ASN A 119 4.69 3.35 -37.03
N THR A 120 4.77 2.08 -36.64
CA THR A 120 5.21 1.70 -35.28
C THR A 120 6.27 0.59 -35.29
N ILE A 121 7.35 0.80 -34.52
CA ILE A 121 8.46 -0.14 -34.31
C ILE A 121 8.44 -0.58 -32.84
N ILE A 122 8.28 -1.88 -32.56
CA ILE A 122 8.35 -2.43 -31.20
C ILE A 122 9.41 -3.51 -31.14
N ARG A 123 10.37 -3.40 -30.21
CA ARG A 123 11.48 -4.35 -30.11
C ARG A 123 11.73 -4.83 -28.68
N TYR A 124 12.12 -6.10 -28.54
CA TYR A 124 12.69 -6.67 -27.30
C TYR A 124 11.82 -6.54 -26.04
N ILE A 125 10.51 -6.77 -26.16
CA ILE A 125 9.56 -6.68 -25.04
C ILE A 125 8.69 -7.93 -24.93
N ARG A 126 8.33 -8.27 -23.69
CA ARG A 126 7.47 -9.42 -23.37
C ARG A 126 6.05 -8.96 -23.11
N PHE A 127 5.09 -9.49 -23.84
CA PHE A 127 3.65 -9.31 -23.64
C PHE A 127 3.03 -10.63 -23.17
N ARG A 128 2.62 -10.71 -21.91
CA ARG A 128 2.09 -11.93 -21.31
C ARG A 128 0.72 -11.67 -20.70
N MET A 129 -0.32 -12.29 -21.24
CA MET A 129 -1.67 -11.98 -20.79
C MET A 129 -2.04 -12.75 -19.51
N GLY A 130 -1.90 -14.07 -19.54
CA GLY A 130 -2.19 -14.96 -18.41
C GLY A 130 -3.69 -15.02 -18.05
N ILE A 131 -4.03 -15.82 -17.03
CA ILE A 131 -5.43 -15.98 -16.59
C ILE A 131 -6.07 -14.70 -16.03
N LYS A 132 -5.25 -13.71 -15.62
CA LYS A 132 -5.72 -12.41 -15.14
C LYS A 132 -6.34 -11.55 -16.25
N GLY A 133 -5.95 -11.76 -17.50
CA GLY A 133 -6.50 -11.00 -18.63
C GLY A 133 -7.94 -11.38 -19.00
N ASP A 134 -8.58 -10.52 -19.79
CA ASP A 134 -9.98 -10.70 -20.22
C ASP A 134 -10.19 -12.01 -21.00
N ASN A 135 -11.27 -12.75 -20.67
CA ASN A 135 -11.60 -14.00 -21.36
C ASN A 135 -12.02 -13.75 -22.82
N GLY A 136 -11.59 -14.62 -23.75
CA GLY A 136 -11.93 -14.50 -25.17
C GLY A 136 -11.35 -13.23 -25.81
N LYS A 137 -10.14 -12.86 -25.40
CA LYS A 137 -9.36 -11.78 -25.99
C LYS A 137 -7.92 -12.22 -26.25
N ASP A 138 -7.36 -11.64 -27.29
CA ASP A 138 -5.99 -11.87 -27.70
C ASP A 138 -4.99 -11.27 -26.71
N ALA A 139 -3.82 -11.89 -26.55
CA ALA A 139 -2.75 -11.31 -25.73
C ALA A 139 -2.22 -10.00 -26.32
N ALA A 140 -1.96 -9.98 -27.63
CA ALA A 140 -1.59 -8.80 -28.38
C ALA A 140 -2.18 -8.84 -29.80
N GLY A 141 -2.25 -7.69 -30.47
CA GLY A 141 -2.61 -7.70 -31.89
C GLY A 141 -2.93 -6.34 -32.50
N VAL A 142 -3.09 -6.36 -33.81
CA VAL A 142 -3.43 -5.21 -34.65
C VAL A 142 -4.85 -5.40 -35.17
N ALA A 143 -5.68 -4.37 -35.00
CA ALA A 143 -6.94 -4.26 -35.71
C ALA A 143 -6.96 -2.96 -36.52
N SER A 144 -6.96 -3.05 -37.85
CA SER A 144 -6.90 -1.90 -38.79
C SER A 144 -5.73 -0.93 -38.55
N GLY A 145 -4.48 -1.38 -38.72
CA GLY A 145 -3.27 -0.54 -38.62
C GLY A 145 -2.27 -0.84 -39.73
N HIS A 146 -1.38 0.10 -40.06
CA HIS A 146 -0.44 -0.05 -41.17
C HIS A 146 0.99 0.47 -40.89
N ASP A 147 1.94 0.00 -41.69
CA ASP A 147 3.37 0.34 -41.58
C ASP A 147 3.93 -0.01 -40.20
N MET A 148 4.01 -1.29 -39.85
CA MET A 148 4.49 -1.72 -38.52
C MET A 148 5.55 -2.80 -38.59
N ILE A 149 6.46 -2.77 -37.62
CA ILE A 149 7.39 -3.87 -37.39
C ILE A 149 7.49 -4.25 -35.91
N PHE A 150 7.34 -5.53 -35.65
CA PHE A 150 7.44 -6.16 -34.34
C PHE A 150 8.63 -7.11 -34.38
N ASP A 151 9.65 -6.87 -33.54
CA ASP A 151 10.94 -7.58 -33.61
C ASP A 151 11.36 -8.08 -32.22
N HIS A 152 11.78 -9.35 -32.12
CA HIS A 152 12.25 -9.93 -30.84
C HIS A 152 11.22 -9.81 -29.71
N LEU A 153 9.93 -10.03 -29.99
CA LEU A 153 8.88 -10.04 -28.96
C LEU A 153 8.73 -11.43 -28.34
N SER A 154 8.17 -11.49 -27.13
CA SER A 154 7.60 -12.73 -26.56
C SER A 154 6.13 -12.48 -26.23
N VAL A 155 5.23 -13.18 -26.91
CA VAL A 155 3.78 -12.98 -26.81
C VAL A 155 3.11 -14.29 -26.40
N LEU A 156 2.74 -14.36 -25.12
CA LEU A 156 2.32 -15.61 -24.49
C LEU A 156 0.96 -15.52 -23.78
N TRP A 157 0.37 -16.70 -23.59
CA TRP A 157 -0.77 -16.95 -22.71
C TRP A 157 -2.03 -16.14 -23.05
N GLY A 158 -2.28 -15.92 -24.35
CA GLY A 158 -3.54 -15.36 -24.84
C GLY A 158 -4.73 -16.24 -24.45
N ARG A 159 -5.87 -15.59 -24.20
CA ARG A 159 -7.13 -16.28 -23.86
C ARG A 159 -8.07 -16.47 -25.06
N ASP A 160 -7.62 -16.01 -26.22
CA ASP A 160 -8.14 -16.29 -27.55
C ASP A 160 -6.90 -16.57 -28.44
N GLU A 161 -6.35 -15.56 -29.12
CA GLU A 161 -5.07 -15.66 -29.84
C GLU A 161 -3.90 -15.06 -29.05
N ASN A 162 -2.67 -15.49 -29.34
CA ASN A 162 -1.49 -14.80 -28.82
C ASN A 162 -1.25 -13.50 -29.58
N PHE A 163 -1.15 -13.55 -30.91
CA PHE A 163 -0.95 -12.35 -31.74
C PHE A 163 -1.79 -12.38 -33.02
N SER A 164 -2.80 -11.51 -33.12
CA SER A 164 -3.62 -11.40 -34.34
C SER A 164 -3.38 -10.10 -35.11
N ILE A 165 -3.63 -10.16 -36.41
CA ILE A 165 -3.68 -9.01 -37.33
C ILE A 165 -4.99 -9.14 -38.11
N SER A 166 -5.92 -8.21 -37.97
CA SER A 166 -7.21 -8.28 -38.68
C SER A 166 -7.83 -6.92 -38.93
N SER A 167 -8.83 -6.84 -39.82
CA SER A 167 -9.64 -5.63 -39.97
C SER A 167 -10.76 -5.61 -38.93
N ASN A 168 -11.06 -4.43 -38.38
CA ASN A 168 -12.23 -4.22 -37.51
C ASN A 168 -13.43 -3.59 -38.26
N SER A 169 -13.41 -3.57 -39.59
CA SER A 169 -14.38 -2.91 -40.49
C SER A 169 -14.40 -1.38 -40.39
N LYS A 170 -13.45 -0.77 -39.67
CA LYS A 170 -13.25 0.68 -39.57
C LYS A 170 -11.84 1.01 -40.05
N GLY A 171 -11.71 2.05 -40.88
CA GLY A 171 -10.41 2.53 -41.39
C GLY A 171 -9.83 1.69 -42.53
N THR A 172 -8.57 1.98 -42.88
CA THR A 172 -7.78 1.20 -43.83
C THR A 172 -7.45 -0.15 -43.21
N GLY A 173 -7.60 -1.22 -43.98
CA GLY A 173 -7.27 -2.57 -43.52
C GLY A 173 -5.79 -2.75 -43.19
N PRO A 174 -5.43 -3.81 -42.45
CA PRO A 174 -4.03 -4.06 -42.10
C PRO A 174 -3.15 -4.24 -43.34
N GLN A 175 -2.05 -3.52 -43.43
CA GLN A 175 -1.09 -3.56 -44.55
C GLN A 175 0.31 -3.12 -44.11
N ASN A 176 1.35 -3.53 -44.82
CA ASN A 176 2.73 -3.16 -44.52
C ASN A 176 3.18 -3.53 -43.09
N ILE A 177 2.90 -4.77 -42.66
CA ILE A 177 3.26 -5.23 -41.31
C ILE A 177 4.27 -6.36 -41.37
N THR A 178 5.34 -6.29 -40.57
CA THR A 178 6.26 -7.39 -40.32
C THR A 178 6.22 -7.80 -38.85
N VAL A 179 6.06 -9.10 -38.57
CA VAL A 179 6.41 -9.70 -37.28
C VAL A 179 7.63 -10.59 -37.52
N GLN A 180 8.74 -10.27 -36.87
CA GLN A 180 9.97 -11.03 -37.02
C GLN A 180 10.66 -11.37 -35.71
N ASN A 181 11.47 -12.43 -35.75
CA ASN A 181 12.34 -12.84 -34.65
C ASN A 181 11.59 -13.04 -33.31
N SER A 182 10.28 -13.31 -33.31
CA SER A 182 9.43 -13.26 -32.11
C SER A 182 8.93 -14.63 -31.69
N ILE A 183 8.69 -14.81 -30.39
CA ILE A 183 8.06 -15.98 -29.79
C ILE A 183 6.55 -15.73 -29.66
N ILE A 184 5.73 -16.65 -30.19
CA ILE A 184 4.27 -16.59 -30.15
C ILE A 184 3.76 -17.94 -29.67
N GLY A 185 3.35 -18.06 -28.41
CA GLY A 185 3.18 -19.39 -27.85
C GLY A 185 2.37 -19.56 -26.57
N GLN A 186 2.16 -20.82 -26.21
CA GLN A 186 1.49 -21.25 -25.00
C GLN A 186 0.10 -20.60 -24.80
N GLY A 187 -0.69 -20.43 -25.88
CA GLY A 187 -2.05 -19.91 -25.76
C GLY A 187 -2.88 -20.75 -24.75
N LEU A 188 -3.70 -20.09 -23.92
CA LEU A 188 -4.44 -20.77 -22.86
C LEU A 188 -5.68 -21.49 -23.41
N GLN A 189 -5.95 -22.68 -22.87
CA GLN A 189 -7.17 -23.43 -23.15
C GLN A 189 -8.42 -22.68 -22.65
N SER A 190 -9.59 -22.84 -23.26
CA SER A 190 -9.95 -23.85 -24.28
C SER A 190 -9.71 -23.47 -25.75
N HIS A 191 -9.29 -22.23 -26.02
CA HIS A 191 -9.09 -21.72 -27.38
C HIS A 191 -7.63 -21.28 -27.60
N SER A 192 -6.68 -22.16 -27.29
CA SER A 192 -5.24 -21.93 -27.44
C SER A 192 -4.82 -21.69 -28.91
N CYS A 193 -4.54 -20.44 -29.29
CA CYS A 193 -4.25 -20.08 -30.69
C CYS A 193 -2.98 -19.23 -30.85
N GLY A 194 -2.22 -19.47 -31.93
CA GLY A 194 -1.08 -18.62 -32.29
C GLY A 194 -1.52 -17.22 -32.77
N GLY A 195 -2.34 -17.16 -33.82
CA GLY A 195 -2.80 -15.89 -34.39
C GLY A 195 -3.72 -16.03 -35.60
N LEU A 196 -4.69 -15.12 -35.71
CA LEU A 196 -5.49 -14.89 -36.91
C LEU A 196 -4.88 -13.73 -37.70
N ILE A 197 -4.45 -13.99 -38.93
CA ILE A 197 -3.74 -13.04 -39.78
C ILE A 197 -4.58 -12.78 -41.04
N GLN A 198 -5.19 -11.61 -41.10
CA GLN A 198 -6.05 -11.14 -42.16
C GLN A 198 -5.61 -9.73 -42.54
N THR A 199 -5.19 -9.58 -43.79
CA THR A 199 -4.59 -8.34 -44.27
C THR A 199 -5.13 -8.00 -45.65
N ASP A 200 -5.24 -6.70 -45.89
CA ASP A 200 -5.70 -6.15 -47.16
C ASP A 200 -4.54 -5.65 -48.03
N GLY A 201 -3.30 -5.57 -47.48
CA GLY A 201 -2.13 -5.04 -48.19
C GLY A 201 -0.77 -5.59 -47.75
N GLY A 202 -0.71 -6.79 -47.16
CA GLY A 202 0.53 -7.55 -46.96
C GLY A 202 1.01 -7.64 -45.51
N VAL A 203 1.32 -8.87 -45.06
CA VAL A 203 1.98 -9.18 -43.79
C VAL A 203 3.17 -10.11 -44.02
N THR A 204 4.32 -9.80 -43.42
CA THR A 204 5.47 -10.71 -43.33
C THR A 204 5.59 -11.29 -41.94
N LEU A 205 5.74 -12.60 -41.85
CA LEU A 205 6.03 -13.39 -40.66
C LEU A 205 7.36 -14.09 -40.90
N TYR A 206 8.41 -13.61 -40.26
CA TYR A 206 9.79 -13.98 -40.58
C TYR A 206 10.62 -14.39 -39.35
N ARG A 207 11.20 -15.60 -39.33
CA ARG A 207 12.02 -16.10 -38.20
C ARG A 207 11.33 -16.08 -36.83
N ASN A 208 10.01 -16.31 -36.81
CA ASN A 208 9.27 -16.44 -35.56
C ASN A 208 9.25 -17.88 -35.06
N LEU A 209 9.12 -18.04 -33.75
CA LEU A 209 8.83 -19.30 -33.09
C LEU A 209 7.36 -19.34 -32.69
N TYR A 210 6.59 -20.22 -33.32
CA TYR A 210 5.25 -20.58 -32.86
C TYR A 210 5.35 -21.86 -32.02
N ILE A 211 4.92 -21.83 -30.77
CA ILE A 211 5.15 -22.96 -29.86
C ILE A 211 3.97 -23.23 -28.94
N GLU A 212 3.61 -24.49 -28.73
CA GLU A 212 2.63 -24.92 -27.72
C GLU A 212 1.20 -24.35 -27.91
N ASN A 213 0.81 -24.04 -29.14
CA ASN A 213 -0.55 -23.58 -29.44
C ASN A 213 -1.39 -24.71 -30.06
N LYS A 214 -2.65 -24.84 -29.64
CA LYS A 214 -3.54 -25.87 -30.21
C LYS A 214 -3.81 -25.68 -31.71
N THR A 215 -3.96 -24.44 -32.17
CA THR A 215 -4.37 -24.12 -33.55
C THR A 215 -3.82 -22.77 -34.02
N ARG A 216 -4.02 -22.44 -35.31
CA ARG A 216 -3.76 -21.13 -35.93
C ARG A 216 -2.32 -20.67 -35.71
N ASN A 217 -1.35 -21.38 -36.27
CA ASN A 217 0.09 -21.07 -36.19
C ASN A 217 0.71 -20.65 -37.54
N PRO A 218 0.24 -19.57 -38.20
CA PRO A 218 -1.01 -18.82 -38.04
C PRO A 218 -2.21 -19.42 -38.82
N LYS A 219 -3.40 -18.80 -38.69
CA LYS A 219 -4.47 -18.90 -39.70
C LYS A 219 -4.46 -17.64 -40.57
N VAL A 220 -4.36 -17.81 -41.88
CA VAL A 220 -4.08 -16.70 -42.82
C VAL A 220 -5.21 -16.44 -43.82
N LYS A 221 -5.38 -15.17 -44.18
CA LYS A 221 -6.14 -14.68 -45.35
C LYS A 221 -5.49 -13.44 -45.93
N GLY A 222 -5.70 -13.21 -47.23
CA GLY A 222 -5.10 -12.09 -47.95
C GLY A 222 -3.64 -12.37 -48.33
N LEU A 223 -2.83 -11.32 -48.44
CA LEU A 223 -1.43 -11.38 -48.86
C LEU A 223 -0.47 -11.64 -47.69
N ASN A 224 0.25 -12.77 -47.70
CA ASN A 224 1.09 -13.18 -46.58
C ASN A 224 2.47 -13.69 -47.04
N GLN A 225 3.52 -13.37 -46.31
CA GLN A 225 4.86 -13.94 -46.48
C GLN A 225 5.26 -14.66 -45.19
N TYR A 226 5.43 -15.98 -45.23
CA TYR A 226 5.71 -16.86 -44.11
C TYR A 226 7.04 -17.58 -44.35
N VAL A 227 8.13 -16.99 -43.88
CA VAL A 227 9.49 -17.42 -44.23
C VAL A 227 10.33 -17.71 -42.98
N ASN A 228 11.09 -18.80 -42.99
CA ASN A 228 12.03 -19.15 -41.91
C ASN A 228 11.46 -19.25 -40.50
N ASN A 229 10.16 -19.51 -40.35
CA ASN A 229 9.54 -19.70 -39.04
C ASN A 229 9.74 -21.15 -38.56
N VAL A 230 9.77 -21.33 -37.25
CA VAL A 230 9.72 -22.64 -36.60
C VAL A 230 8.37 -22.80 -35.91
N VAL A 231 7.72 -23.94 -36.13
CA VAL A 231 6.48 -24.29 -35.40
C VAL A 231 6.72 -25.56 -34.61
N TYR A 232 6.53 -25.50 -33.30
CA TYR A 232 6.83 -26.59 -32.37
C TYR A 232 5.61 -26.98 -31.52
N ASN A 233 5.36 -28.29 -31.41
CA ASN A 233 4.36 -28.86 -30.49
C ASN A 233 2.94 -28.28 -30.62
N TRP A 234 2.41 -28.14 -31.85
CA TRP A 234 1.04 -27.68 -32.07
C TRP A 234 -0.01 -28.79 -31.88
N GLY A 235 -1.27 -28.39 -31.76
CA GLY A 235 -2.38 -29.30 -31.49
C GLY A 235 -3.21 -29.80 -32.67
N ASP A 236 -4.40 -30.32 -32.34
CA ASP A 236 -5.34 -30.97 -33.26
C ASP A 236 -6.22 -29.98 -34.05
N GLY A 237 -6.12 -28.68 -33.79
CA GLY A 237 -6.97 -27.67 -34.42
C GLY A 237 -6.43 -27.10 -35.74
N GLY A 238 -5.22 -27.49 -36.18
CA GLY A 238 -4.58 -27.03 -37.41
C GLY A 238 -3.36 -26.15 -37.16
N CYS A 239 -2.23 -26.45 -37.80
CA CYS A 239 -0.98 -25.69 -37.72
C CYS A 239 -1.05 -24.42 -38.58
N TYR A 240 -0.60 -24.45 -39.83
CA TYR A 240 -0.80 -23.37 -40.79
C TYR A 240 -2.15 -23.56 -41.50
N ILE A 241 -3.09 -22.65 -41.29
CA ILE A 241 -4.46 -22.77 -41.81
C ILE A 241 -4.65 -21.83 -43.02
N MET A 242 -4.92 -22.40 -44.18
CA MET A 242 -5.00 -21.74 -45.49
C MET A 242 -6.42 -21.23 -45.84
N SER A 243 -7.13 -20.69 -44.82
CA SER A 243 -8.51 -20.12 -44.86
C SER A 243 -9.70 -21.10 -44.80
N ASP A 244 -10.83 -20.67 -44.20
CA ASP A 244 -12.11 -21.42 -44.11
C ASP A 244 -13.36 -20.57 -44.45
N SER A 245 -13.18 -19.34 -44.95
CA SER A 245 -14.27 -18.44 -45.38
C SER A 245 -14.03 -17.94 -46.80
N GLU A 246 -15.03 -17.36 -47.47
CA GLU A 246 -14.91 -16.80 -48.82
C GLU A 246 -13.85 -15.66 -48.89
N GLY A 247 -13.15 -15.53 -50.03
CA GLY A 247 -12.05 -14.56 -50.26
C GLY A 247 -10.79 -15.18 -50.90
N ASP A 248 -10.10 -14.39 -51.73
CA ASP A 248 -8.81 -14.73 -52.36
C ASP A 248 -7.64 -14.50 -51.38
N SER A 249 -6.56 -15.27 -51.53
CA SER A 249 -5.35 -15.16 -50.71
C SER A 249 -4.11 -15.52 -51.52
N TRP A 250 -2.99 -14.85 -51.21
CA TRP A 250 -1.69 -15.07 -51.85
C TRP A 250 -0.64 -15.27 -50.79
N ALA A 251 0.22 -16.27 -50.96
CA ALA A 251 1.28 -16.52 -49.99
C ALA A 251 2.63 -16.90 -50.57
N ASP A 252 3.68 -16.48 -49.88
CA ASP A 252 5.05 -16.99 -50.02
C ASP A 252 5.40 -17.78 -48.76
N ILE A 253 5.62 -19.09 -48.89
CA ILE A 253 5.77 -20.02 -47.76
C ILE A 253 7.09 -20.79 -47.92
N GLN A 254 8.20 -20.24 -47.40
CA GLN A 254 9.52 -20.80 -47.66
C GLN A 254 10.34 -21.09 -46.42
N ASN A 255 11.10 -22.19 -46.49
CA ASN A 255 12.15 -22.52 -45.53
C ASN A 255 11.70 -22.52 -44.06
N ASN A 256 10.45 -22.88 -43.79
CA ASN A 256 9.93 -23.04 -42.43
C ASN A 256 10.21 -24.47 -41.92
N TYR A 257 10.37 -24.63 -40.60
CA TYR A 257 10.57 -25.93 -39.96
C TYR A 257 9.39 -26.27 -39.04
N PHE A 258 8.63 -27.29 -39.40
CA PHE A 258 7.51 -27.79 -38.61
C PHE A 258 7.96 -29.01 -37.81
N MET A 259 7.99 -28.92 -36.48
CA MET A 259 8.40 -30.00 -35.60
C MET A 259 7.28 -30.42 -34.65
N ARG A 260 6.88 -31.69 -34.76
CA ARG A 260 5.88 -32.27 -33.88
C ARG A 260 6.47 -32.48 -32.50
N GLY A 261 5.73 -32.07 -31.47
CA GLY A 261 6.05 -32.36 -30.08
C GLY A 261 5.09 -33.37 -29.44
N PRO A 262 5.08 -33.50 -28.10
CA PRO A 262 4.25 -34.44 -27.36
C PRO A 262 2.72 -34.25 -27.47
N TRP A 263 2.21 -33.20 -28.11
CA TRP A 263 0.79 -32.93 -28.22
C TRP A 263 0.00 -34.11 -28.83
N ASN A 264 -1.13 -34.44 -28.20
CA ASN A 264 -2.03 -35.52 -28.61
C ASN A 264 -2.89 -35.11 -29.81
N GLY A 265 -2.81 -35.87 -30.91
CA GLY A 265 -3.66 -35.64 -32.07
C GLY A 265 -3.25 -34.47 -32.97
N ALA A 266 -2.01 -33.98 -32.84
CA ALA A 266 -1.47 -32.93 -33.71
C ALA A 266 -1.76 -33.19 -35.21
N THR A 267 -2.25 -32.17 -35.93
CA THR A 267 -2.53 -32.26 -37.36
C THR A 267 -1.26 -32.23 -38.21
N LYS A 268 -1.38 -32.46 -39.52
CA LYS A 268 -0.34 -32.11 -40.49
C LYS A 268 -0.07 -30.58 -40.50
N PRO A 269 1.11 -30.12 -40.97
CA PRO A 269 1.48 -28.71 -40.99
C PRO A 269 0.52 -27.80 -41.76
N PHE A 270 0.07 -28.20 -42.94
CA PHE A 270 -0.85 -27.40 -43.77
C PHE A 270 -2.25 -28.01 -43.75
N SER A 271 -3.27 -27.16 -43.59
CA SER A 271 -4.66 -27.61 -43.51
C SER A 271 -5.65 -26.59 -44.08
N ARG A 272 -6.83 -27.08 -44.49
CA ARG A 272 -7.97 -26.28 -44.97
C ARG A 272 -7.67 -25.41 -46.20
N GLY A 273 -6.84 -25.88 -47.12
CA GLY A 273 -6.61 -25.17 -48.39
C GLY A 273 -7.82 -25.25 -49.32
N LYS A 274 -8.03 -24.22 -50.13
CA LYS A 274 -9.11 -24.12 -51.13
C LYS A 274 -8.62 -23.36 -52.37
N GLN A 275 -9.33 -23.46 -53.49
CA GLN A 275 -8.88 -22.88 -54.77
C GLN A 275 -8.62 -21.36 -54.75
N GLY A 276 -9.26 -20.62 -53.83
CA GLY A 276 -9.00 -19.19 -53.66
C GLY A 276 -7.67 -18.84 -52.98
N PHE A 277 -6.95 -19.83 -52.44
CA PHE A 277 -5.64 -19.64 -51.82
C PHE A 277 -4.54 -20.05 -52.81
N ARG A 278 -3.71 -19.10 -53.23
CA ARG A 278 -2.63 -19.28 -54.20
C ARG A 278 -1.29 -19.08 -53.50
N PHE A 279 -0.32 -19.95 -53.68
CA PHE A 279 0.94 -19.81 -52.98
C PHE A 279 2.13 -20.35 -53.75
N TYR A 280 3.30 -19.76 -53.50
CA TYR A 280 4.58 -20.41 -53.76
C TYR A 280 5.10 -20.99 -52.45
N GLY A 281 5.60 -22.23 -52.49
CA GLY A 281 6.17 -22.89 -51.33
C GLY A 281 7.38 -23.75 -51.68
N ALA A 282 8.48 -23.56 -50.94
CA ALA A 282 9.74 -24.27 -51.18
C ALA A 282 10.56 -24.41 -49.89
N GLY A 283 11.35 -25.48 -49.80
CA GLY A 283 12.34 -25.65 -48.71
C GLY A 283 11.77 -25.85 -47.31
N ASN A 284 10.46 -26.07 -47.16
CA ASN A 284 9.84 -26.33 -45.85
C ASN A 284 10.13 -27.76 -45.36
N TYR A 285 10.43 -27.92 -44.07
CA TYR A 285 10.73 -29.22 -43.46
C TYR A 285 9.64 -29.65 -42.48
N TYR A 286 9.37 -30.96 -42.42
CA TYR A 286 8.49 -31.55 -41.42
C TYR A 286 9.16 -32.70 -40.68
N ASP A 287 9.09 -32.63 -39.36
CA ASP A 287 9.60 -33.62 -38.44
C ASP A 287 8.46 -34.13 -37.54
N ASP A 288 8.07 -35.39 -37.71
CA ASP A 288 6.88 -35.96 -37.06
C ASP A 288 7.17 -37.13 -36.10
N ASN A 289 8.45 -37.51 -35.97
CA ASN A 289 8.89 -38.75 -35.34
C ASN A 289 9.13 -38.62 -33.81
N LYS A 290 9.40 -37.40 -33.31
CA LYS A 290 9.66 -37.07 -31.90
C LYS A 290 10.85 -37.84 -31.29
N ASP A 291 11.86 -38.14 -32.09
CA ASP A 291 13.00 -38.98 -31.67
C ASP A 291 14.09 -38.23 -30.90
N GLY A 292 13.97 -36.90 -30.77
CA GLY A 292 14.95 -36.05 -30.09
C GLY A 292 16.15 -35.67 -30.97
N ILE A 293 16.04 -35.81 -32.29
CA ILE A 293 17.05 -35.45 -33.27
C ILE A 293 16.43 -34.48 -34.28
N LEU A 294 17.17 -33.44 -34.68
CA LEU A 294 16.75 -32.55 -35.76
C LEU A 294 16.99 -33.25 -37.11
N ASN A 295 16.01 -34.01 -37.61
CA ASN A 295 16.18 -34.86 -38.81
C ASN A 295 14.91 -34.95 -39.69
N GLY A 296 14.12 -33.88 -39.73
CA GLY A 296 12.91 -33.78 -40.56
C GLY A 296 13.19 -33.95 -42.05
N TYR A 297 12.12 -34.21 -42.82
CA TYR A 297 12.21 -34.34 -44.27
C TYR A 297 11.74 -33.07 -44.97
N LEU A 298 12.33 -32.78 -46.13
CA LEU A 298 11.86 -31.74 -47.04
C LEU A 298 10.44 -32.08 -47.54
N MET A 299 9.48 -31.19 -47.29
CA MET A 299 8.08 -31.41 -47.63
C MET A 299 7.83 -31.34 -49.15
N PRO A 300 7.15 -32.34 -49.73
CA PRO A 300 6.70 -32.28 -51.12
C PRO A 300 5.48 -31.36 -51.25
N VAL A 301 5.24 -30.83 -52.46
CA VAL A 301 4.16 -29.86 -52.73
C VAL A 301 2.79 -30.40 -52.35
N GLU A 302 2.55 -31.70 -52.56
CA GLU A 302 1.29 -32.37 -52.28
C GLU A 302 0.91 -32.30 -50.78
N GLU A 303 1.89 -32.26 -49.88
CA GLU A 303 1.68 -32.10 -48.44
C GLU A 303 1.47 -30.64 -48.02
N MET A 304 1.80 -29.68 -48.90
CA MET A 304 1.66 -28.25 -48.66
C MET A 304 0.31 -27.68 -49.13
N LEU A 305 -0.45 -28.41 -49.96
CA LEU A 305 -1.69 -27.92 -50.54
C LEU A 305 -2.78 -27.62 -49.49
N GLY A 306 -2.80 -28.35 -48.37
CA GLY A 306 -3.86 -28.29 -47.38
C GLY A 306 -5.21 -28.71 -47.95
N THR A 307 -5.87 -29.71 -47.36
CA THR A 307 -7.16 -30.21 -47.90
C THR A 307 -8.32 -29.88 -46.96
N GLN A 308 -9.44 -29.42 -47.51
CA GLN A 308 -10.72 -29.28 -46.81
C GLN A 308 -11.46 -30.61 -46.73
N SER A 309 -12.46 -30.71 -45.86
CA SER A 309 -13.28 -31.92 -45.72
C SER A 309 -14.06 -32.30 -46.98
N ASP A 310 -14.32 -31.34 -47.87
CA ASP A 310 -14.99 -31.55 -49.16
C ASP A 310 -14.03 -31.94 -50.31
N GLY A 311 -12.73 -32.06 -50.01
CA GLY A 311 -11.69 -32.40 -50.98
C GLY A 311 -11.10 -31.21 -51.74
N SER A 312 -11.58 -29.98 -51.50
CA SER A 312 -10.95 -28.79 -52.08
C SER A 312 -9.54 -28.55 -51.51
N GLN A 313 -8.66 -27.96 -52.33
CA GLN A 313 -7.24 -27.73 -52.04
C GLN A 313 -6.79 -26.36 -52.54
N SER A 314 -5.69 -25.84 -51.98
CA SER A 314 -5.05 -24.61 -52.47
C SER A 314 -4.33 -24.81 -53.81
N ILE A 315 -3.93 -23.70 -54.44
CA ILE A 315 -3.24 -23.68 -55.73
C ILE A 315 -1.77 -23.35 -55.49
N TYR A 316 -0.91 -24.32 -55.83
CA TYR A 316 0.54 -24.10 -55.89
C TYR A 316 0.93 -23.36 -57.19
N LEU A 317 1.85 -22.42 -57.07
CA LEU A 317 2.47 -21.67 -58.16
C LEU A 317 3.99 -21.88 -58.09
N GLU A 318 4.65 -21.91 -59.25
CA GLU A 318 6.04 -22.37 -59.38
C GLU A 318 7.11 -21.33 -58.94
N SER A 319 6.72 -20.07 -58.75
CA SER A 319 7.62 -19.00 -58.32
C SER A 319 6.87 -17.83 -57.69
N ILE A 320 7.59 -16.95 -57.00
CA ILE A 320 7.05 -15.66 -56.49
C ILE A 320 6.52 -14.80 -57.65
N ASP A 321 7.20 -14.78 -58.80
CA ASP A 321 6.74 -14.03 -59.97
C ASP A 321 5.39 -14.55 -60.49
N ALA A 322 5.17 -15.88 -60.44
CA ALA A 322 3.87 -16.46 -60.79
C ALA A 322 2.79 -16.07 -59.77
N VAL A 323 3.11 -15.99 -58.48
CA VAL A 323 2.19 -15.45 -57.46
C VAL A 323 1.85 -14.00 -57.78
N ASN A 324 2.85 -13.16 -58.04
CA ASN A 324 2.67 -11.74 -58.38
C ASN A 324 1.86 -11.54 -59.67
N ALA A 325 2.02 -12.40 -60.67
CA ALA A 325 1.19 -12.36 -61.88
C ALA A 325 -0.31 -12.58 -61.56
N THR A 326 -0.65 -13.49 -60.64
CA THR A 326 -2.05 -13.67 -60.22
C THR A 326 -2.58 -12.51 -59.37
N ILE A 327 -1.67 -11.77 -58.69
CA ILE A 327 -2.01 -10.53 -57.99
C ILE A 327 -2.34 -9.43 -59.03
N ASP A 328 -1.54 -9.31 -60.09
CA ASP A 328 -1.79 -8.36 -61.18
C ASP A 328 -3.15 -8.63 -61.85
N GLU A 329 -3.48 -9.89 -62.11
CA GLU A 329 -4.79 -10.28 -62.64
C GLU A 329 -5.93 -9.85 -61.71
N PHE A 330 -5.78 -10.03 -60.40
CA PHE A 330 -6.78 -9.63 -59.42
C PHE A 330 -6.93 -8.11 -59.33
N ASN A 331 -5.83 -7.37 -59.28
CA ASN A 331 -5.84 -5.92 -59.25
C ASN A 331 -6.47 -5.34 -60.52
N ALA A 332 -6.10 -5.86 -61.70
CA ALA A 332 -6.70 -5.47 -62.97
C ALA A 332 -8.20 -5.74 -63.01
N ALA A 333 -8.65 -6.91 -62.53
CA ALA A 333 -10.07 -7.26 -62.45
C ALA A 333 -10.86 -6.38 -61.46
N ASN A 334 -10.20 -5.72 -60.51
CA ASN A 334 -10.81 -4.85 -59.50
C ASN A 334 -10.40 -3.38 -59.65
N ALA A 335 -9.82 -2.96 -60.79
CA ALA A 335 -9.28 -1.61 -61.00
C ALA A 335 -10.31 -0.50 -60.69
N ASP A 336 -11.57 -0.69 -61.08
CA ASP A 336 -12.65 0.26 -60.78
C ASP A 336 -12.93 0.39 -59.27
N LYS A 337 -12.86 -0.72 -58.52
CA LYS A 337 -13.08 -0.73 -57.06
C LYS A 337 -11.90 -0.11 -56.31
N ILE A 338 -10.68 -0.33 -56.81
CA ILE A 338 -9.44 0.26 -56.29
C ILE A 338 -9.47 1.78 -56.51
N ALA A 339 -9.80 2.24 -57.73
CA ALA A 339 -9.95 3.66 -58.03
C ALA A 339 -11.07 4.33 -57.20
N ALA A 340 -12.12 3.57 -56.86
CA ALA A 340 -13.20 4.04 -55.97
C ALA A 340 -12.85 3.96 -54.47
N GLY A 341 -11.67 3.45 -54.08
CA GLY A 341 -11.25 3.30 -52.69
C GLY A 341 -12.04 2.24 -51.89
N THR A 342 -12.78 1.37 -52.57
CA THR A 342 -13.59 0.29 -51.95
C THR A 342 -12.85 -1.04 -51.86
N GLN A 343 -11.67 -1.12 -52.46
CA GLN A 343 -10.74 -2.26 -52.45
C GLN A 343 -9.33 -1.71 -52.33
N ILE A 344 -8.49 -2.29 -51.48
CA ILE A 344 -7.06 -1.96 -51.40
C ILE A 344 -6.33 -2.72 -52.51
N GLU A 345 -5.41 -2.04 -53.20
CA GLU A 345 -4.52 -2.67 -54.17
C GLU A 345 -3.59 -3.65 -53.46
N VAL A 346 -3.59 -4.90 -53.92
CA VAL A 346 -2.75 -5.94 -53.35
C VAL A 346 -1.33 -5.75 -53.86
N GLN A 347 -0.37 -5.61 -52.94
CA GLN A 347 1.03 -5.36 -53.29
C GLN A 347 1.73 -6.63 -53.79
N HIS A 348 2.84 -6.48 -54.51
CA HIS A 348 3.71 -7.60 -54.88
C HIS A 348 4.51 -8.12 -53.68
N ILE A 349 4.70 -9.43 -53.64
CA ILE A 349 5.63 -10.06 -52.70
C ILE A 349 7.05 -9.82 -53.17
N THR A 350 7.89 -9.27 -52.29
CA THR A 350 9.33 -9.14 -52.49
C THR A 350 10.07 -10.26 -51.73
N PRO A 351 11.08 -10.92 -52.34
CA PRO A 351 11.91 -11.90 -51.64
C PRO A 351 12.62 -11.30 -50.41
N ILE A 352 12.65 -12.06 -49.32
CA ILE A 352 13.46 -11.76 -48.13
C ILE A 352 14.95 -11.80 -48.51
N GLN A 353 15.71 -10.75 -48.19
CA GLN A 353 17.10 -10.64 -48.60
C GLN A 353 18.01 -11.58 -47.80
N ASN A 354 17.79 -11.68 -46.49
CA ASN A 354 18.61 -12.49 -45.59
C ASN A 354 18.04 -13.90 -45.33
N MET A 355 17.36 -14.48 -46.32
CA MET A 355 16.70 -15.78 -46.19
C MET A 355 17.70 -16.91 -45.93
N MET A 356 17.36 -17.79 -44.99
CA MET A 356 18.16 -18.97 -44.60
C MET A 356 17.49 -20.25 -45.10
N THR A 357 18.21 -21.38 -45.09
CA THR A 357 17.55 -22.70 -45.16
C THR A 357 16.73 -22.96 -43.88
N ALA A 358 15.82 -23.94 -43.91
CA ALA A 358 14.99 -24.27 -42.75
C ALA A 358 15.83 -24.69 -41.52
N GLU A 359 16.88 -25.49 -41.72
CA GLU A 359 17.76 -25.96 -40.65
C GLU A 359 18.61 -24.82 -40.07
N GLU A 360 19.20 -23.97 -40.93
CA GLU A 360 19.92 -22.76 -40.48
C GLU A 360 18.98 -21.83 -39.70
N SER A 361 17.74 -21.66 -40.15
CA SER A 361 16.76 -20.84 -39.43
C SER A 361 16.36 -21.43 -38.09
N TYR A 362 16.33 -22.77 -37.96
CA TYR A 362 16.07 -23.44 -36.68
C TYR A 362 17.19 -23.16 -35.68
N ALA A 363 18.45 -23.33 -36.10
CA ALA A 363 19.62 -23.03 -35.28
C ALA A 363 19.64 -21.54 -34.88
N TRP A 364 19.36 -20.65 -35.83
CA TRP A 364 19.27 -19.22 -35.55
C TRP A 364 18.18 -18.90 -34.53
N ILE A 365 16.99 -19.50 -34.64
CA ILE A 365 15.86 -19.30 -33.73
C ILE A 365 16.23 -19.75 -32.30
N LEU A 366 16.85 -20.92 -32.13
CA LEU A 366 17.29 -21.39 -30.81
C LEU A 366 18.14 -20.35 -30.08
N GLU A 367 19.02 -19.68 -30.80
CA GLU A 367 19.96 -18.70 -30.23
C GLU A 367 19.36 -17.29 -30.11
N ASN A 368 18.54 -16.86 -31.08
CA ASN A 368 18.25 -15.44 -31.27
C ASN A 368 16.77 -15.04 -31.15
N VAL A 369 15.80 -15.96 -31.18
CA VAL A 369 14.37 -15.60 -31.14
C VAL A 369 13.92 -15.00 -29.79
N GLY A 370 12.93 -14.12 -29.83
CA GLY A 370 12.32 -13.49 -28.66
C GLY A 370 13.20 -12.41 -28.04
N PRO A 371 12.86 -11.87 -26.86
CA PRO A 371 13.62 -10.78 -26.24
C PRO A 371 14.97 -11.29 -25.71
N THR A 372 15.97 -11.36 -26.59
CA THR A 372 17.35 -11.76 -26.29
C THR A 372 18.19 -10.62 -25.73
N LEU A 373 17.72 -9.37 -25.90
CA LEU A 373 18.26 -8.20 -25.25
C LEU A 373 17.22 -7.60 -24.28
N PRO A 374 17.61 -7.21 -23.05
CA PRO A 374 18.95 -7.40 -22.48
C PRO A 374 19.35 -8.87 -22.35
N VAL A 375 18.41 -9.74 -21.99
CA VAL A 375 18.57 -11.21 -21.94
C VAL A 375 17.20 -11.87 -21.99
N ARG A 376 17.10 -13.14 -22.40
CA ARG A 376 15.89 -13.96 -22.18
C ARG A 376 15.65 -14.21 -20.70
N ASP A 377 14.39 -14.11 -20.26
CA ASP A 377 14.04 -14.43 -18.89
C ASP A 377 13.82 -15.93 -18.67
N GLU A 378 13.46 -16.32 -17.45
CA GLU A 378 13.23 -17.71 -17.06
C GLU A 378 12.18 -18.42 -17.95
N VAL A 379 11.11 -17.72 -18.34
CA VAL A 379 10.00 -18.28 -19.11
C VAL A 379 10.37 -18.43 -20.58
N ASP A 380 11.00 -17.41 -21.18
CA ASP A 380 11.48 -17.49 -22.55
C ASP A 380 12.57 -18.59 -22.65
N GLN A 381 13.45 -18.71 -21.65
CA GLN A 381 14.44 -19.79 -21.61
C GLN A 381 13.79 -21.17 -21.49
N TYR A 382 12.73 -21.32 -20.69
CA TYR A 382 11.97 -22.58 -20.62
C TYR A 382 11.41 -23.00 -21.98
N ILE A 383 10.87 -22.05 -22.74
CA ILE A 383 10.38 -22.27 -24.11
C ILE A 383 11.50 -22.75 -25.04
N ILE A 384 12.69 -22.15 -24.94
CA ILE A 384 13.85 -22.55 -25.73
C ILE A 384 14.37 -23.93 -25.32
N ASP A 385 14.34 -24.26 -24.04
CA ASP A 385 14.72 -25.59 -23.52
C ASP A 385 13.76 -26.69 -24.01
N GLU A 386 12.48 -26.37 -24.25
CA GLU A 386 11.53 -27.27 -24.93
C GLU A 386 11.85 -27.42 -26.41
N LEU A 387 12.12 -26.32 -27.12
CA LEU A 387 12.50 -26.38 -28.54
C LEU A 387 13.80 -27.19 -28.74
N ALA A 388 14.81 -26.95 -27.92
CA ALA A 388 16.11 -27.64 -27.94
C ALA A 388 16.02 -29.15 -27.62
N SER A 389 14.84 -29.63 -27.22
CA SER A 389 14.58 -31.05 -26.98
C SER A 389 14.25 -31.83 -28.25
N TYR A 390 14.12 -31.14 -29.39
CA TYR A 390 13.85 -31.71 -30.71
C TYR A 390 12.65 -32.68 -30.72
N GLY A 391 11.53 -32.25 -30.15
CA GLY A 391 10.24 -32.97 -30.19
C GLY A 391 9.96 -33.84 -28.96
N SER A 392 10.93 -33.99 -28.06
CA SER A 392 10.82 -34.88 -26.90
C SER A 392 10.15 -34.25 -25.66
N LYS A 393 10.16 -32.91 -25.53
CA LYS A 393 9.50 -32.15 -24.45
C LYS A 393 8.36 -31.28 -24.96
N GLY A 394 7.47 -30.88 -24.06
CA GLY A 394 6.30 -30.08 -24.36
C GLY A 394 5.02 -30.65 -23.72
N THR A 395 3.98 -29.83 -23.68
CA THR A 395 2.68 -30.24 -23.16
C THR A 395 1.97 -31.20 -24.09
N LYS A 396 1.15 -32.09 -23.51
CA LYS A 396 0.38 -33.08 -24.30
C LYS A 396 -0.98 -32.54 -24.77
N ASN A 397 -1.51 -31.49 -24.13
CA ASN A 397 -2.83 -30.92 -24.43
C ASN A 397 -2.87 -29.39 -24.20
N GLY A 398 -1.72 -28.71 -24.20
CA GLY A 398 -1.63 -27.30 -23.82
C GLY A 398 -1.85 -27.05 -22.33
N ILE A 399 -1.94 -25.78 -21.95
CA ILE A 399 -2.14 -25.31 -20.58
C ILE A 399 -3.44 -24.51 -20.43
N SER A 400 -4.06 -24.54 -19.26
CA SER A 400 -5.21 -23.68 -18.90
C SER A 400 -4.83 -22.51 -18.01
N SER A 401 -3.61 -22.51 -17.48
CA SER A 401 -3.03 -21.42 -16.71
C SER A 401 -1.51 -21.51 -16.75
N GLU A 402 -0.86 -20.36 -16.81
CA GLU A 402 0.60 -20.20 -16.68
C GLU A 402 1.16 -20.79 -15.37
N SER A 403 0.31 -20.94 -14.33
CA SER A 403 0.69 -21.59 -13.07
C SER A 403 0.95 -23.11 -13.18
N GLN A 404 0.54 -23.74 -14.28
CA GLN A 404 0.78 -25.17 -14.55
C GLN A 404 2.21 -25.45 -15.02
N LEU A 405 2.95 -24.41 -15.42
CA LEU A 405 4.32 -24.52 -15.89
C LEU A 405 5.31 -24.59 -14.71
N PRO A 406 6.54 -25.10 -14.90
CA PRO A 406 7.51 -25.27 -13.81
C PRO A 406 7.85 -23.99 -13.03
N HIS A 407 7.87 -22.84 -13.72
CA HIS A 407 8.10 -21.50 -13.15
C HIS A 407 6.85 -20.90 -12.46
N ARG A 408 5.70 -21.59 -12.50
CA ARG A 408 4.46 -21.28 -11.78
C ARG A 408 3.91 -19.85 -11.95
N GLY A 409 4.07 -19.25 -13.12
CA GLY A 409 3.61 -17.89 -13.38
C GLY A 409 4.52 -17.13 -14.33
N THR A 410 4.70 -15.83 -14.10
CA THR A 410 5.47 -14.93 -14.94
C THR A 410 6.99 -15.12 -14.91
N GLY A 411 7.51 -16.00 -14.06
CA GLY A 411 8.93 -16.02 -13.74
C GLY A 411 9.38 -14.77 -12.98
N THR A 412 10.69 -14.68 -12.74
CA THR A 412 11.32 -13.53 -12.05
C THR A 412 12.11 -12.68 -13.04
N ILE A 413 11.97 -11.35 -12.94
CA ILE A 413 12.77 -10.38 -13.69
C ILE A 413 13.70 -9.67 -12.70
N SER A 414 15.01 -9.91 -12.80
CA SER A 414 16.01 -9.30 -11.93
C SER A 414 16.27 -7.84 -12.31
N GLY A 415 16.40 -6.98 -11.30
CA GLY A 415 16.82 -5.59 -11.47
C GLY A 415 18.23 -5.45 -12.03
N GLY A 416 18.55 -4.26 -12.56
CA GLY A 416 19.90 -3.87 -12.93
C GLY A 416 20.11 -2.37 -12.78
N VAL A 417 21.36 -1.94 -12.94
CA VAL A 417 21.74 -0.52 -12.83
C VAL A 417 21.75 0.08 -14.23
N LYS A 418 20.98 1.16 -14.42
CA LYS A 418 21.05 1.98 -15.65
C LYS A 418 22.46 2.61 -15.72
N PRO A 419 23.12 2.59 -16.89
CA PRO A 419 24.34 3.38 -17.11
C PRO A 419 24.13 4.87 -16.80
N LEU A 420 25.22 5.56 -16.46
CA LEU A 420 25.18 7.02 -16.26
C LEU A 420 24.84 7.71 -17.60
N ASP A 421 23.87 8.61 -17.52
CA ASP A 421 23.28 9.43 -18.57
C ASP A 421 22.98 10.78 -17.90
N THR A 422 23.87 11.75 -18.10
CA THR A 422 23.97 12.98 -17.30
C THR A 422 22.90 14.00 -17.65
N ASP A 423 22.52 14.11 -18.92
CA ASP A 423 21.50 15.05 -19.39
C ASP A 423 20.11 14.40 -19.60
N GLY A 424 20.01 13.08 -19.46
CA GLY A 424 18.75 12.35 -19.41
C GLY A 424 18.09 12.19 -20.77
N ASP A 425 18.89 12.05 -21.83
CA ASP A 425 18.42 11.97 -23.21
C ASP A 425 18.27 10.53 -23.73
N GLY A 426 18.61 9.55 -22.89
CA GLY A 426 18.48 8.12 -23.19
C GLY A 426 19.75 7.48 -23.74
N ILE A 427 20.83 8.23 -23.96
CA ILE A 427 22.13 7.72 -24.37
C ILE A 427 23.12 7.84 -23.18
N PRO A 428 23.87 6.78 -22.83
CA PRO A 428 24.89 6.88 -21.79
C PRO A 428 26.08 7.76 -22.17
N ASP A 429 26.60 8.54 -21.21
CA ASP A 429 27.75 9.47 -21.38
C ASP A 429 28.95 8.82 -22.07
N ALA A 430 29.21 7.55 -21.74
CA ALA A 430 30.32 6.78 -22.29
C ALA A 430 30.16 6.51 -23.79
N TRP A 431 28.92 6.27 -24.24
CA TRP A 431 28.61 6.06 -25.65
C TRP A 431 28.64 7.39 -26.41
N GLU A 432 28.09 8.45 -25.84
CA GLU A 432 28.12 9.79 -26.44
C GLU A 432 29.55 10.26 -26.69
N THR A 433 30.40 10.19 -25.66
CA THR A 433 31.81 10.56 -25.75
C THR A 433 32.54 9.76 -26.84
N ALA A 434 32.25 8.45 -26.94
CA ALA A 434 32.85 7.57 -27.93
C ALA A 434 32.40 7.89 -29.37
N ASN A 435 31.21 8.48 -29.54
CA ASN A 435 30.62 8.81 -30.84
C ASN A 435 30.64 10.32 -31.16
N GLY A 436 31.26 11.14 -30.31
CA GLY A 436 31.44 12.57 -30.54
C GLY A 436 30.22 13.45 -30.21
N LEU A 437 29.28 12.94 -29.41
CA LEU A 437 28.17 13.69 -28.83
C LEU A 437 28.59 14.36 -27.52
N ASN A 438 27.76 15.26 -27.00
CA ASN A 438 28.05 16.00 -25.78
C ASN A 438 27.17 15.49 -24.63
N PRO A 439 27.73 14.85 -23.58
CA PRO A 439 26.99 14.31 -22.43
C PRO A 439 26.25 15.32 -21.53
N ASN A 440 26.08 16.55 -21.99
CA ASN A 440 25.39 17.63 -21.30
C ASN A 440 24.45 18.40 -22.27
N ASP A 441 24.14 17.85 -23.46
CA ASP A 441 23.23 18.42 -24.47
C ASP A 441 22.16 17.41 -24.92
N ALA A 442 21.11 17.29 -24.11
CA ALA A 442 19.97 16.41 -24.36
C ALA A 442 19.20 16.64 -25.69
N SER A 443 19.57 17.67 -26.46
CA SER A 443 18.98 17.91 -27.78
C SER A 443 19.62 17.09 -28.90
N ASP A 444 20.75 16.43 -28.68
CA ASP A 444 21.50 15.75 -29.73
C ASP A 444 21.06 14.30 -30.00
N ALA A 445 20.59 13.54 -29.01
CA ALA A 445 20.08 12.17 -29.20
C ALA A 445 18.98 12.03 -30.27
N ALA A 446 18.07 13.01 -30.37
CA ALA A 446 16.98 13.00 -31.35
C ALA A 446 17.41 13.49 -32.75
N LYS A 447 18.61 14.08 -32.91
CA LYS A 447 19.08 14.58 -34.20
C LYS A 447 19.38 13.42 -35.14
N ILE A 448 19.06 13.62 -36.42
CA ILE A 448 19.36 12.66 -37.48
C ILE A 448 20.82 12.79 -37.88
N ASP A 449 21.55 11.68 -37.81
CA ASP A 449 22.88 11.58 -38.41
C ASP A 449 22.73 11.63 -39.95
N PRO A 450 23.29 12.66 -40.63
CA PRO A 450 23.17 12.77 -42.08
C PRO A 450 23.90 11.66 -42.85
N ALA A 451 24.82 10.92 -42.22
CA ALA A 451 25.55 9.83 -42.89
C ALA A 451 24.70 8.55 -43.00
N THR A 452 23.94 8.22 -41.95
CA THR A 452 23.16 6.98 -41.88
C THR A 452 21.66 7.18 -42.06
N GLY A 453 21.15 8.38 -41.74
CA GLY A 453 19.72 8.71 -41.78
C GLY A 453 18.92 8.22 -40.56
N TYR A 454 19.57 7.67 -39.53
CA TYR A 454 18.97 7.32 -38.24
C TYR A 454 19.16 8.44 -37.22
N ALA A 455 18.30 8.51 -36.21
CA ALA A 455 18.56 9.33 -35.02
C ALA A 455 19.70 8.72 -34.18
N TRP A 456 20.45 9.55 -33.45
CA TRP A 456 21.55 9.07 -32.59
C TRP A 456 21.09 8.06 -31.54
N ILE A 457 19.89 8.24 -30.96
CA ILE A 457 19.29 7.27 -30.03
C ILE A 457 19.00 5.91 -30.69
N GLU A 458 18.66 5.88 -31.99
CA GLU A 458 18.48 4.63 -32.73
C GLU A 458 19.82 3.95 -33.01
N LEU A 459 20.88 4.73 -33.33
CA LEU A 459 22.23 4.20 -33.51
C LEU A 459 22.75 3.57 -32.21
N TYR A 460 22.54 4.25 -31.07
CA TYR A 460 22.84 3.72 -29.75
C TYR A 460 22.08 2.40 -29.51
N ALA A 461 20.75 2.40 -29.67
CA ALA A 461 19.92 1.23 -29.42
C ALA A 461 20.22 0.04 -30.36
N ASN A 462 20.74 0.30 -31.56
CA ASN A 462 21.22 -0.73 -32.49
C ASN A 462 22.63 -1.24 -32.17
N SER A 463 23.41 -0.51 -31.37
CA SER A 463 24.76 -0.90 -30.93
C SER A 463 24.76 -1.79 -29.68
N ILE A 464 23.63 -1.88 -28.96
CA ILE A 464 23.46 -2.75 -27.80
C ILE A 464 23.48 -4.21 -28.27
N THR A 465 24.47 -4.97 -27.80
CA THR A 465 24.67 -6.39 -28.17
C THR A 465 24.68 -7.34 -26.97
N GLU A 466 24.68 -6.81 -25.75
CA GLU A 466 24.61 -7.55 -24.50
C GLU A 466 23.91 -6.71 -23.41
N ALA A 467 23.45 -7.37 -22.35
CA ALA A 467 22.87 -6.69 -21.20
C ALA A 467 23.87 -5.77 -20.50
N PHE A 468 23.38 -4.65 -19.94
CA PHE A 468 24.17 -3.88 -18.98
C PHE A 468 24.55 -4.74 -17.77
N PRO A 469 25.73 -4.53 -17.15
CA PRO A 469 26.17 -5.34 -16.01
C PRO A 469 25.11 -5.39 -14.90
N TYR A 470 24.71 -6.61 -14.52
CA TYR A 470 23.77 -6.87 -13.44
C TYR A 470 24.09 -8.19 -12.75
N ILE A 471 23.65 -8.33 -11.50
CA ILE A 471 23.86 -9.56 -10.70
C ILE A 471 22.50 -10.08 -10.26
N LYS A 472 22.24 -11.36 -10.50
CA LYS A 472 21.03 -12.03 -10.03
C LYS A 472 21.14 -12.32 -8.54
N LYS A 473 20.09 -12.04 -7.79
CA LYS A 473 20.04 -12.41 -6.37
C LYS A 473 20.05 -13.93 -6.19
N PRO A 474 20.57 -14.47 -5.08
CA PRO A 474 20.45 -15.90 -4.76
C PRO A 474 18.98 -16.33 -4.63
N ILE A 475 18.71 -17.61 -4.88
CA ILE A 475 17.35 -18.19 -4.76
C ILE A 475 17.33 -19.29 -3.71
N LYS A 476 16.13 -19.60 -3.20
CA LYS A 476 15.91 -20.59 -2.12
C LYS A 476 16.79 -20.36 -0.88
N PHE A 477 16.97 -19.09 -0.51
CA PHE A 477 17.68 -18.75 0.73
C PHE A 477 16.94 -19.35 1.93
N ALA A 478 17.66 -20.09 2.75
CA ALA A 478 17.12 -20.81 3.88
C ALA A 478 18.11 -20.83 5.05
N ILE A 479 17.55 -20.89 6.26
CA ILE A 479 18.28 -21.00 7.52
C ILE A 479 18.09 -22.40 8.12
N GLY A 480 19.11 -22.93 8.76
CA GLY A 480 19.01 -24.16 9.55
C GLY A 480 18.56 -23.92 10.99
N THR A 481 18.70 -24.93 11.84
CA THR A 481 18.36 -24.81 13.27
C THR A 481 19.39 -23.93 13.98
N PRO A 482 18.99 -22.80 14.59
CA PRO A 482 19.91 -21.94 15.32
C PRO A 482 20.49 -22.66 16.54
N SER A 483 21.79 -22.54 16.76
CA SER A 483 22.44 -22.92 18.00
C SER A 483 22.49 -21.72 18.97
N LYS A 484 23.29 -21.82 20.04
CA LYS A 484 23.52 -20.70 20.96
C LYS A 484 24.26 -19.54 20.32
N THR A 485 25.19 -19.84 19.41
CA THR A 485 26.10 -18.84 18.83
C THR A 485 26.27 -19.00 17.33
N SER A 486 25.61 -19.97 16.71
CA SER A 486 25.78 -20.25 15.29
C SER A 486 24.46 -20.48 14.55
N LEU A 487 24.51 -20.23 13.24
CA LEU A 487 23.44 -20.50 12.31
C LEU A 487 24.00 -20.93 10.95
N SER A 488 23.55 -22.09 10.48
CA SER A 488 23.83 -22.58 9.14
C SER A 488 22.91 -21.92 8.13
N LEU A 489 23.46 -21.47 7.00
CA LEU A 489 22.76 -20.82 5.90
C LEU A 489 22.93 -21.64 4.62
N SER A 490 21.91 -21.66 3.77
CA SER A 490 21.96 -22.31 2.45
C SER A 490 21.19 -21.53 1.39
N TRP A 491 21.64 -21.60 0.14
CA TRP A 491 20.99 -21.00 -1.02
C TRP A 491 21.45 -21.66 -2.33
N ASP A 492 20.68 -21.48 -3.39
CA ASP A 492 21.05 -21.85 -4.76
C ASP A 492 21.67 -20.64 -5.48
N VAL A 493 22.74 -20.89 -6.22
CA VAL A 493 23.43 -19.88 -7.03
C VAL A 493 22.77 -19.80 -8.41
N ASN A 494 22.41 -18.59 -8.83
CA ASN A 494 21.93 -18.35 -10.19
C ASN A 494 23.07 -18.48 -11.21
N LYS A 495 22.77 -18.80 -12.48
CA LYS A 495 23.75 -19.06 -13.56
C LYS A 495 24.73 -17.91 -13.89
N ASN A 496 24.69 -16.78 -13.18
CA ASN A 496 25.68 -15.71 -13.26
C ASN A 496 26.84 -16.05 -12.29
N THR A 497 27.78 -16.90 -12.73
CA THR A 497 28.60 -17.78 -11.86
C THR A 497 29.89 -17.21 -11.28
N GLU A 498 30.06 -15.88 -11.12
CA GLU A 498 31.33 -15.30 -10.65
C GLU A 498 31.21 -14.33 -9.46
N HIS A 499 30.09 -14.36 -8.73
CA HIS A 499 29.80 -13.37 -7.68
C HIS A 499 29.95 -13.94 -6.28
N GLY A 500 30.63 -13.19 -5.41
CA GLY A 500 30.61 -13.43 -3.97
C GLY A 500 29.28 -13.01 -3.35
N PHE A 501 29.15 -13.18 -2.04
CA PHE A 501 27.90 -12.88 -1.34
C PHE A 501 28.15 -12.08 -0.06
N VAL A 502 27.22 -11.17 0.23
CA VAL A 502 27.18 -10.35 1.44
C VAL A 502 25.97 -10.78 2.27
N ILE A 503 26.23 -11.16 3.52
CA ILE A 503 25.22 -11.60 4.49
C ILE A 503 25.06 -10.49 5.53
N GLU A 504 23.83 -10.02 5.70
CA GLU A 504 23.50 -8.99 6.66
C GLU A 504 22.47 -9.47 7.67
N VAL A 505 22.61 -9.05 8.93
CA VAL A 505 21.63 -9.28 9.98
C VAL A 505 21.18 -7.98 10.63
N SER A 506 19.99 -8.03 11.22
CA SER A 506 19.38 -6.97 12.03
C SER A 506 18.95 -7.55 13.38
N THR A 507 19.14 -6.79 14.46
CA THR A 507 18.65 -7.11 15.81
C THR A 507 17.56 -6.15 16.30
N ASP A 508 17.14 -5.20 15.47
CA ASP A 508 16.20 -4.12 15.78
C ASP A 508 14.88 -4.23 14.99
N GLY A 509 14.54 -5.45 14.56
CA GLY A 509 13.30 -5.71 13.83
C GLY A 509 13.34 -5.32 12.35
N GLY A 510 14.53 -5.21 11.76
CA GLY A 510 14.73 -4.92 10.33
C GLY A 510 14.90 -3.44 10.01
N LEU A 511 15.09 -2.58 11.02
CA LEU A 511 15.33 -1.14 10.82
C LEU A 511 16.75 -0.89 10.32
N THR A 512 17.75 -1.59 10.87
CA THR A 512 19.14 -1.50 10.44
C THR A 512 19.72 -2.88 10.17
N PHE A 513 20.35 -3.04 9.00
CA PHE A 513 21.06 -4.25 8.62
C PHE A 513 22.56 -3.98 8.63
N THR A 514 23.30 -4.92 9.21
CA THR A 514 24.77 -4.87 9.32
C THR A 514 25.38 -6.09 8.66
N GLU A 515 26.41 -5.88 7.85
CA GLU A 515 27.18 -6.97 7.26
C GLU A 515 27.88 -7.76 8.37
N VAL A 516 27.64 -9.08 8.41
CA VAL A 516 28.23 -9.98 9.43
C VAL A 516 29.09 -11.07 8.84
N ALA A 517 28.93 -11.36 7.55
CA ALA A 517 29.78 -12.32 6.86
C ALA A 517 29.76 -12.07 5.35
N THR A 518 30.81 -12.54 4.68
CA THR A 518 30.85 -12.70 3.23
C THR A 518 31.07 -14.17 2.88
N ALA A 519 30.58 -14.60 1.73
CA ALA A 519 30.85 -15.92 1.18
C ALA A 519 31.52 -15.79 -0.20
N PRO A 520 32.48 -16.66 -0.55
CA PRO A 520 33.18 -16.58 -1.82
C PRO A 520 32.27 -16.93 -2.99
N ALA A 521 32.73 -16.62 -4.20
CA ALA A 521 31.99 -16.93 -5.41
C ALA A 521 31.65 -18.43 -5.53
N GLY A 522 30.41 -18.72 -5.92
CA GLY A 522 29.90 -20.09 -6.05
C GLY A 522 29.55 -20.79 -4.73
N ALA A 523 29.73 -20.15 -3.57
CA ALA A 523 29.26 -20.70 -2.31
C ALA A 523 27.73 -20.91 -2.33
N THR A 524 27.28 -22.06 -1.85
CA THR A 524 25.85 -22.41 -1.67
C THR A 524 25.45 -22.49 -0.19
N THR A 525 26.41 -22.29 0.71
CA THR A 525 26.24 -22.39 2.16
C THR A 525 27.20 -21.45 2.88
N ALA A 526 26.81 -20.97 4.07
CA ALA A 526 27.68 -20.29 5.01
C ALA A 526 27.31 -20.63 6.45
N GLU A 527 28.22 -20.39 7.38
CA GLU A 527 27.98 -20.54 8.82
C GLU A 527 28.26 -19.19 9.49
N LEU A 528 27.28 -18.69 10.25
CA LEU A 528 27.53 -17.62 11.21
C LEU A 528 27.94 -18.27 12.53
N THR A 529 29.01 -17.83 13.18
CA THR A 529 29.53 -18.49 14.41
C THR A 529 29.67 -17.59 15.63
N THR A 530 29.34 -16.31 15.51
CA THR A 530 29.54 -15.28 16.55
C THR A 530 28.22 -14.61 16.97
N LEU A 531 27.09 -15.29 16.78
CA LEU A 531 25.78 -14.80 17.19
C LEU A 531 25.67 -14.78 18.72
N GLN A 532 24.89 -13.85 19.26
CA GLN A 532 24.66 -13.75 20.69
C GLN A 532 23.56 -14.74 21.11
N PRO A 533 23.71 -15.48 22.22
CA PRO A 533 22.66 -16.36 22.74
C PRO A 533 21.37 -15.60 23.06
N MET A 534 20.22 -16.27 22.97
CA MET A 534 18.90 -15.73 23.34
C MET A 534 18.54 -14.40 22.63
N THR A 535 19.00 -14.22 21.39
CA THR A 535 18.87 -12.96 20.65
C THR A 535 18.06 -13.20 19.38
N ALA A 536 17.07 -12.33 19.15
CA ALA A 536 16.27 -12.33 17.92
C ALA A 536 17.01 -11.60 16.79
N TYR A 537 16.99 -12.20 15.61
CA TYR A 537 17.64 -11.69 14.40
C TYR A 537 16.68 -11.71 13.22
N GLN A 538 16.87 -10.76 12.31
CA GLN A 538 16.47 -10.86 10.91
C GLN A 538 17.71 -10.98 10.04
N ILE A 539 17.65 -11.73 8.94
CA ILE A 539 18.79 -11.99 8.05
C ILE A 539 18.38 -11.89 6.59
N ARG A 540 19.28 -11.33 5.77
CA ARG A 540 19.15 -11.26 4.31
C ARG A 540 20.51 -11.44 3.63
N LEU A 541 20.47 -11.77 2.35
CA LEU A 541 21.64 -12.07 1.54
C LEU A 541 21.56 -11.33 0.19
N ARG A 542 22.70 -10.90 -0.36
CA ARG A 542 22.81 -10.45 -1.76
C ARG A 542 24.12 -10.90 -2.38
N ALA A 543 24.17 -10.98 -3.69
CA ALA A 543 25.39 -11.27 -4.44
C ALA A 543 26.14 -9.97 -4.78
N THR A 544 27.46 -10.05 -4.97
CA THR A 544 28.35 -8.93 -5.32
C THR A 544 29.52 -9.38 -6.20
N ASP A 545 29.96 -8.50 -7.11
CA ASP A 545 31.16 -8.71 -7.93
C ASP A 545 32.46 -8.27 -7.22
N GLY A 546 32.36 -7.73 -6.00
CA GLY A 546 33.48 -7.19 -5.24
C GLY A 546 34.05 -5.86 -5.75
N LYS A 547 33.41 -5.23 -6.75
CA LYS A 547 33.81 -3.95 -7.37
C LYS A 547 32.72 -2.87 -7.26
N GLY A 548 31.69 -3.12 -6.45
CA GLY A 548 30.61 -2.17 -6.17
C GLY A 548 29.29 -2.48 -6.86
N LEU A 549 29.21 -3.55 -7.65
CA LEU A 549 27.95 -4.05 -8.19
C LEU A 549 27.34 -5.06 -7.22
N TYR A 550 26.02 -4.96 -7.02
CA TYR A 550 25.26 -5.79 -6.11
C TYR A 550 23.96 -6.27 -6.77
N SER A 551 23.51 -7.46 -6.40
CA SER A 551 22.14 -7.88 -6.68
C SER A 551 21.15 -7.21 -5.71
N ASP A 552 19.86 -7.34 -6.00
CA ASP A 552 18.80 -7.20 -5.01
C ASP A 552 19.03 -8.17 -3.83
N TYR A 553 18.43 -7.86 -2.67
CA TYR A 553 18.42 -8.78 -1.54
C TYR A 553 17.44 -9.95 -1.74
N THR A 554 17.76 -11.10 -1.16
CA THR A 554 16.81 -12.17 -0.89
C THR A 554 15.69 -11.69 0.03
N ASP A 555 14.62 -12.48 0.15
CA ASP A 555 13.64 -12.25 1.20
C ASP A 555 14.32 -12.30 2.58
N THR A 556 13.82 -11.47 3.50
CA THR A 556 14.31 -11.39 4.87
C THR A 556 13.73 -12.54 5.70
N LEU A 557 14.59 -13.33 6.35
CA LEU A 557 14.20 -14.43 7.25
C LEU A 557 14.40 -14.01 8.71
N SER A 558 13.62 -14.56 9.65
CA SER A 558 13.72 -14.28 11.09
C SER A 558 14.07 -15.52 11.90
N PHE A 559 14.89 -15.38 12.94
CA PHE A 559 15.25 -16.48 13.86
C PHE A 559 15.67 -15.97 15.25
N GLU A 560 15.75 -16.87 16.23
CA GLU A 560 16.29 -16.59 17.57
C GLU A 560 17.32 -17.67 17.94
N THR A 561 18.45 -17.27 18.51
CA THR A 561 19.49 -18.20 18.98
C THR A 561 19.08 -18.91 20.27
N ALA A 562 19.54 -20.15 20.45
CA ALA A 562 19.27 -20.93 21.65
C ALA A 562 20.05 -20.42 22.89
N GLY A 563 19.70 -20.91 24.08
CA GLY A 563 20.41 -20.70 25.35
C GLY A 563 20.84 -22.02 26.02
N ASP A 564 21.47 -21.95 27.20
CA ASP A 564 21.89 -23.12 27.98
C ASP A 564 20.69 -23.93 28.50
N PRO A 565 20.69 -25.28 28.42
CA PRO A 565 19.62 -26.10 29.01
C PRO A 565 19.51 -25.86 30.52
N THR A 566 18.31 -25.52 30.98
CA THR A 566 18.03 -25.28 32.41
C THR A 566 16.75 -25.99 32.83
N VAL A 567 16.64 -26.29 34.13
CA VAL A 567 15.33 -26.56 34.74
C VAL A 567 14.39 -25.38 34.49
N PRO A 568 13.06 -25.58 34.46
CA PRO A 568 12.13 -24.49 34.25
C PRO A 568 12.31 -23.42 35.31
N PHE A 569 12.08 -22.17 34.94
CA PHE A 569 12.02 -21.10 35.93
C PHE A 569 10.80 -21.33 36.83
N ALA A 570 10.91 -20.90 38.09
CA ALA A 570 9.78 -20.93 39.03
C ALA A 570 8.60 -20.15 38.41
N SER A 571 7.40 -20.72 38.48
CA SER A 571 6.21 -20.04 37.98
C SER A 571 5.90 -18.82 38.85
N GLU A 572 5.64 -17.68 38.20
CA GLU A 572 5.24 -16.47 38.90
C GLU A 572 3.72 -16.50 39.07
N LEU A 573 3.27 -16.59 40.31
CA LEU A 573 1.85 -16.66 40.66
C LEU A 573 1.22 -15.28 40.50
N ILE A 574 0.14 -15.19 39.72
CA ILE A 574 -0.52 -13.92 39.39
C ILE A 574 -1.82 -13.77 40.19
N PHE A 575 -2.64 -14.82 40.24
CA PHE A 575 -3.96 -14.74 40.89
C PHE A 575 -4.41 -16.12 41.42
N PRO A 576 -5.01 -16.22 42.62
CA PRO A 576 -5.13 -15.19 43.66
C PRO A 576 -3.79 -14.68 44.22
N ALA A 577 -3.68 -13.38 44.47
CA ALA A 577 -2.47 -12.80 45.06
C ALA A 577 -2.28 -13.25 46.53
N ASN A 578 -1.03 -13.27 47.02
CA ASN A 578 -0.72 -13.71 48.38
C ASN A 578 -1.40 -12.81 49.44
N GLY A 579 -2.07 -13.42 50.41
CA GLY A 579 -2.84 -12.75 51.46
C GLY A 579 -4.18 -12.15 51.00
N ALA A 580 -4.55 -12.27 49.72
CA ALA A 580 -5.69 -11.55 49.17
C ALA A 580 -7.03 -12.05 49.72
N LYS A 581 -8.08 -11.23 49.59
CA LYS A 581 -9.46 -11.63 49.87
C LYS A 581 -10.22 -11.79 48.57
N GLU A 582 -10.68 -13.00 48.26
CA GLU A 582 -11.21 -13.32 46.94
C GLU A 582 -12.66 -13.76 46.95
N GLY A 583 -13.47 -13.13 46.10
CA GLY A 583 -14.88 -13.48 45.91
C GLY A 583 -15.03 -14.78 45.11
N ILE A 584 -15.77 -15.75 45.63
CA ILE A 584 -15.86 -17.10 45.01
C ILE A 584 -17.10 -17.34 44.13
N ALA A 585 -17.91 -16.31 43.84
CA ALA A 585 -19.24 -16.47 43.22
C ALA A 585 -19.24 -17.23 41.87
N ASN A 586 -18.11 -17.25 41.14
CA ASN A 586 -17.95 -17.97 39.87
C ASN A 586 -16.76 -18.97 39.88
N GLY A 587 -16.32 -19.44 41.06
CA GLY A 587 -15.04 -20.12 41.22
C GLY A 587 -13.85 -19.16 41.08
N ILE A 588 -12.64 -19.66 41.31
CA ILE A 588 -11.41 -18.90 41.25
C ILE A 588 -10.54 -19.46 40.13
N ASN A 589 -10.18 -18.63 39.15
CA ASN A 589 -9.24 -18.99 38.10
C ASN A 589 -7.82 -18.73 38.60
N PHE A 590 -7.10 -19.77 38.99
CA PHE A 590 -5.69 -19.65 39.33
C PHE A 590 -4.89 -19.36 38.07
N ILE A 591 -4.14 -18.27 38.07
CA ILE A 591 -3.35 -17.82 36.92
C ILE A 591 -1.91 -17.66 37.38
N TRP A 592 -0.99 -18.19 36.58
CA TRP A 592 0.45 -17.98 36.73
C TRP A 592 1.05 -17.67 35.36
N LYS A 593 2.32 -17.31 35.34
CA LYS A 593 3.10 -17.20 34.10
C LYS A 593 4.43 -17.93 34.23
N ASN A 594 4.92 -18.38 33.07
CA ASN A 594 6.26 -18.90 32.92
C ASN A 594 6.83 -18.47 31.56
N ASP A 595 6.87 -17.15 31.33
CA ASP A 595 7.25 -16.54 30.04
C ASP A 595 8.75 -16.63 29.73
N ARG A 596 9.52 -17.24 30.62
CA ARG A 596 10.95 -17.46 30.44
C ARG A 596 11.14 -18.79 29.72
N LYS A 597 11.59 -18.75 28.46
CA LYS A 597 11.92 -19.94 27.68
C LYS A 597 12.97 -20.77 28.44
N ALA A 598 12.57 -21.95 28.89
CA ALA A 598 13.50 -22.96 29.41
C ALA A 598 14.05 -23.77 28.23
N TYR A 599 15.37 -23.82 28.07
CA TYR A 599 16.01 -24.52 26.95
C TYR A 599 16.09 -26.06 27.13
N GLY A 600 15.33 -26.61 28.08
CA GLY A 600 15.29 -28.03 28.46
C GLY A 600 14.10 -28.85 27.94
N GLY A 601 13.29 -28.30 27.02
CA GLY A 601 12.11 -28.96 26.42
C GLY A 601 10.77 -28.53 27.02
N ASP A 602 9.69 -29.21 26.64
CA ASP A 602 8.31 -28.89 27.05
C ASP A 602 8.16 -28.84 28.59
N VAL A 603 7.45 -27.82 29.06
CA VAL A 603 7.20 -27.57 30.49
C VAL A 603 5.77 -27.94 30.83
N THR A 604 5.60 -28.68 31.92
CA THR A 604 4.28 -29.03 32.49
C THR A 604 4.17 -28.48 33.91
N TYR A 605 2.94 -28.27 34.39
CA TYR A 605 2.67 -27.67 35.69
C TYR A 605 1.81 -28.58 36.58
N SER A 606 2.10 -28.54 37.88
CA SER A 606 1.22 -29.08 38.92
C SER A 606 0.82 -27.98 39.90
N LEU A 607 -0.48 -27.81 40.15
CA LEU A 607 -1.02 -26.85 41.11
C LEU A 607 -1.36 -27.56 42.42
N PHE A 608 -0.85 -27.03 43.51
CA PHE A 608 -1.10 -27.51 44.87
C PHE A 608 -1.99 -26.50 45.61
N LEU A 609 -2.98 -26.99 46.36
CA LEU A 609 -3.97 -26.18 47.06
C LEU A 609 -4.39 -26.87 48.38
N GLY A 610 -4.56 -26.10 49.45
CA GLY A 610 -4.99 -26.63 50.74
C GLY A 610 -5.35 -25.53 51.74
N THR A 611 -5.88 -25.90 52.90
CA THR A 611 -6.14 -24.95 54.00
C THR A 611 -5.02 -24.94 55.06
N ASP A 612 -3.94 -25.67 54.81
CA ASP A 612 -2.74 -25.76 55.64
C ASP A 612 -1.52 -25.49 54.75
N ALA A 613 -0.75 -24.46 55.08
CA ALA A 613 0.40 -24.01 54.31
C ALA A 613 1.52 -25.05 54.22
N GLU A 614 1.68 -25.89 55.24
CA GLU A 614 2.74 -26.91 55.31
C GLU A 614 2.32 -28.22 54.64
N ASN A 615 1.02 -28.41 54.39
CA ASN A 615 0.44 -29.65 53.89
C ASN A 615 -0.53 -29.36 52.72
N LEU A 616 0.02 -28.92 51.59
CA LEU A 616 -0.75 -28.72 50.37
C LEU A 616 -1.00 -30.04 49.63
N ALA A 617 -2.24 -30.28 49.22
CA ALA A 617 -2.57 -31.40 48.34
C ALA A 617 -2.41 -30.99 46.88
N GLU A 618 -2.00 -31.91 46.02
CA GLU A 618 -2.02 -31.69 44.58
C GLU A 618 -3.48 -31.59 44.12
N ALA A 619 -3.87 -30.42 43.62
CA ALA A 619 -5.23 -30.14 43.15
C ALA A 619 -5.36 -30.38 41.65
N ALA A 620 -4.27 -30.19 40.89
CA ALA A 620 -4.19 -30.50 39.47
C ALA A 620 -2.73 -30.79 39.06
N SER A 621 -2.52 -31.69 38.10
CA SER A 621 -1.20 -32.01 37.57
C SER A 621 -1.20 -32.31 36.07
N GLY A 622 -0.02 -32.25 35.45
CA GLY A 622 0.15 -32.44 34.01
C GLY A 622 -0.44 -31.32 33.16
N LEU A 623 -0.61 -30.13 33.74
CA LEU A 623 -1.17 -28.97 33.05
C LEU A 623 -0.17 -28.44 32.03
N THR A 624 -0.65 -28.11 30.83
CA THR A 624 0.15 -27.44 29.78
C THR A 624 -0.24 -25.98 29.59
N ALA A 625 -1.39 -25.56 30.12
CA ALA A 625 -1.82 -24.16 30.21
C ALA A 625 -1.35 -23.53 31.52
N THR A 626 -1.20 -22.20 31.55
CA THR A 626 -0.80 -21.45 32.76
C THR A 626 -1.99 -20.87 33.54
N GLU A 627 -3.13 -21.56 33.44
CA GLU A 627 -4.34 -21.23 34.20
C GLU A 627 -5.10 -22.50 34.59
N TRP A 628 -5.85 -22.42 35.69
CA TRP A 628 -6.70 -23.50 36.16
C TRP A 628 -7.85 -22.98 37.05
N ASN A 629 -9.08 -23.32 36.71
CA ASN A 629 -10.26 -22.86 37.44
C ASN A 629 -10.72 -23.85 38.52
N CYS A 630 -10.90 -23.35 39.75
CA CYS A 630 -11.39 -24.10 40.90
C CYS A 630 -12.76 -23.58 41.37
N THR A 631 -13.78 -24.44 41.32
CA THR A 631 -15.16 -24.11 41.68
C THR A 631 -15.59 -24.66 43.05
N THR A 632 -14.73 -25.40 43.73
CA THR A 632 -15.07 -26.14 44.95
C THR A 632 -14.65 -25.42 46.24
N LEU A 633 -14.30 -24.14 46.15
CA LEU A 633 -13.87 -23.34 47.30
C LEU A 633 -15.08 -22.87 48.11
N GLU A 634 -14.97 -22.97 49.43
CA GLU A 634 -15.99 -22.46 50.35
C GLU A 634 -15.70 -21.02 50.76
N ALA A 635 -16.75 -20.20 50.96
CA ALA A 635 -16.64 -18.81 51.42
C ALA A 635 -16.15 -18.72 52.86
N ASN A 636 -15.48 -17.61 53.20
CA ASN A 636 -14.94 -17.32 54.53
C ASN A 636 -13.89 -18.33 55.02
N LYS A 637 -13.08 -18.88 54.10
CA LYS A 637 -11.97 -19.79 54.41
C LYS A 637 -10.66 -19.29 53.79
N THR A 638 -9.56 -19.46 54.52
CA THR A 638 -8.22 -19.21 54.00
C THR A 638 -7.66 -20.47 53.33
N TYR A 639 -7.18 -20.31 52.10
CA TYR A 639 -6.51 -21.33 51.32
C TYR A 639 -5.08 -20.89 51.01
N TYR A 640 -4.22 -21.87 50.77
CA TYR A 640 -2.82 -21.75 50.39
C TYR A 640 -2.61 -22.50 49.08
N TRP A 641 -1.81 -21.96 48.17
CA TRP A 641 -1.59 -22.54 46.85
C TRP A 641 -0.19 -22.27 46.30
N ARG A 642 0.30 -23.17 45.44
CA ARG A 642 1.54 -23.00 44.67
C ARG A 642 1.47 -23.74 43.33
N VAL A 643 2.40 -23.44 42.43
CA VAL A 643 2.53 -24.12 41.13
C VAL A 643 3.98 -24.58 40.93
N ASP A 644 4.14 -25.88 40.69
CA ASP A 644 5.43 -26.50 40.43
C ASP A 644 5.61 -26.69 38.91
N ALA A 645 6.65 -26.11 38.32
CA ALA A 645 6.96 -26.23 36.89
C ALA A 645 8.01 -27.31 36.65
N THR A 646 7.75 -28.24 35.72
CA THR A 646 8.58 -29.43 35.49
C THR A 646 8.92 -29.62 34.02
N ASN A 647 10.20 -29.94 33.74
CA ASN A 647 10.66 -30.49 32.47
C ASN A 647 11.55 -31.72 32.72
N SER A 648 12.15 -32.26 31.65
CA SER A 648 13.03 -33.44 31.70
C SER A 648 14.27 -33.28 32.61
N LEU A 649 14.67 -32.05 32.92
CA LEU A 649 15.85 -31.73 33.73
C LEU A 649 15.51 -31.56 35.22
N GLY A 650 14.24 -31.35 35.57
CA GLY A 650 13.79 -31.24 36.97
C GLY A 650 12.54 -30.39 37.16
N THR A 651 12.17 -30.23 38.44
CA THR A 651 11.01 -29.48 38.89
C THR A 651 11.45 -28.28 39.72
N THR A 652 10.86 -27.12 39.44
CA THR A 652 11.07 -25.89 40.21
C THR A 652 9.73 -25.43 40.80
N PRO A 653 9.56 -25.49 42.14
CA PRO A 653 8.35 -24.99 42.79
C PRO A 653 8.28 -23.47 42.78
N SER A 654 7.06 -22.92 42.69
CA SER A 654 6.83 -21.51 43.02
C SER A 654 6.82 -21.29 44.53
N GLU A 655 6.73 -20.03 44.95
CA GLU A 655 6.35 -19.70 46.33
C GLU A 655 4.93 -20.17 46.65
N VAL A 656 4.61 -20.28 47.95
CA VAL A 656 3.26 -20.58 48.44
C VAL A 656 2.54 -19.27 48.74
N PHE A 657 1.45 -19.02 48.02
CA PHE A 657 0.57 -17.88 48.23
C PHE A 657 -0.65 -18.31 49.06
N SER A 658 -1.17 -17.41 49.89
CA SER A 658 -2.42 -17.60 50.63
C SER A 658 -3.51 -16.67 50.09
N PHE A 659 -4.79 -16.98 50.29
CA PHE A 659 -5.89 -16.05 50.08
C PHE A 659 -7.11 -16.49 50.90
N THR A 660 -7.96 -15.54 51.30
CA THR A 660 -9.16 -15.78 52.09
C THR A 660 -10.41 -15.52 51.26
N THR A 661 -11.31 -16.48 51.17
CA THR A 661 -12.51 -16.33 50.34
C THR A 661 -13.54 -15.41 51.00
N THR A 662 -14.19 -14.56 50.22
CA THR A 662 -15.28 -13.66 50.65
C THR A 662 -16.49 -13.80 49.72
N ALA A 663 -17.57 -13.07 50.04
CA ALA A 663 -18.76 -12.99 49.20
C ALA A 663 -18.71 -11.88 48.10
N GLY A 664 -17.72 -10.94 48.09
CA GLY A 664 -17.52 -9.81 47.11
C GLY A 664 -16.04 -9.32 46.98
N GLY A 665 -15.63 -8.60 45.90
CA GLY A 665 -14.20 -8.50 45.42
C GLY A 665 -13.35 -7.19 45.65
N VAL A 666 -12.00 -7.30 45.68
CA VAL A 666 -10.97 -6.31 46.15
C VAL A 666 -10.22 -5.56 45.01
N LEU A 667 -9.76 -4.30 45.22
CA LEU A 667 -9.10 -3.45 44.18
C LEU A 667 -7.68 -2.93 44.52
N PHE A 668 -7.38 -2.59 45.78
CA PHE A 668 -6.02 -2.32 46.29
C PHE A 668 -5.97 -2.59 47.79
N TYR A 669 -4.84 -3.10 48.29
CA TYR A 669 -4.63 -3.30 49.72
C TYR A 669 -3.16 -3.07 50.05
N THR A 670 -2.89 -2.30 51.10
CA THR A 670 -1.56 -2.22 51.69
C THR A 670 -1.65 -2.43 53.18
N ASP A 671 -0.91 -3.44 53.64
CA ASP A 671 -0.40 -3.51 55.00
C ASP A 671 1.06 -3.05 54.98
N PHE A 672 1.54 -2.44 56.05
CA PHE A 672 2.96 -2.10 56.17
C PHE A 672 3.83 -3.33 56.51
N HIS A 673 3.35 -4.54 56.20
CA HIS A 673 4.00 -5.82 56.50
C HIS A 673 4.59 -6.53 55.25
N THR A 674 4.02 -6.36 54.04
CA THR A 674 4.33 -7.19 52.84
C THR A 674 4.86 -6.45 51.58
N CYS A 675 5.13 -5.14 51.64
CA CYS A 675 5.71 -4.36 50.52
C CYS A 675 7.17 -4.80 50.13
N PRO A 676 7.58 -4.81 48.82
CA PRO A 676 8.81 -5.39 48.28
C PRO A 676 10.16 -4.85 48.81
N ALA A 677 11.23 -5.60 48.52
CA ALA A 677 12.62 -5.40 48.92
C ALA A 677 13.18 -3.97 48.83
N SER A 678 12.61 -3.12 47.98
CA SER A 678 13.00 -1.71 47.81
C SER A 678 12.75 -0.83 49.04
N TYR A 679 11.76 -1.14 49.90
CA TYR A 679 11.54 -0.40 51.15
C TYR A 679 12.58 -0.73 52.23
N ALA A 680 12.92 -2.01 52.38
CA ALA A 680 13.93 -2.51 53.33
C ALA A 680 15.36 -2.13 52.91
N GLU A 681 15.66 -2.08 51.60
CA GLU A 681 16.96 -1.62 51.08
C GLU A 681 17.19 -0.12 51.29
N LYS A 682 16.14 0.71 51.19
CA LYS A 682 16.29 2.17 51.20
C LYS A 682 16.31 2.78 52.60
N PHE A 683 15.63 2.17 53.57
CA PHE A 683 15.57 2.70 54.95
C PHE A 683 16.18 1.75 56.00
N GLY A 684 16.69 0.60 55.56
CA GLY A 684 17.48 -0.36 56.33
C GLY A 684 16.67 -1.23 57.30
N SER A 685 17.19 -2.41 57.61
CA SER A 685 16.80 -3.14 58.82
C SER A 685 17.31 -2.40 60.05
N ARG A 686 16.48 -2.17 61.09
CA ARG A 686 16.82 -2.41 62.51
C ARG A 686 15.76 -1.93 63.51
N THR A 687 15.73 -2.65 64.61
CA THR A 687 15.14 -2.50 65.96
C THR A 687 14.70 -1.15 66.54
N ASP A 688 14.89 0.03 65.93
CA ASP A 688 14.56 1.30 66.61
C ASP A 688 14.12 2.39 65.64
N ASN A 689 12.80 2.58 65.53
CA ASN A 689 12.16 3.85 65.14
C ASN A 689 12.92 4.60 64.00
N PRO A 690 13.15 3.95 62.84
CA PRO A 690 13.97 4.50 61.77
C PRO A 690 13.25 5.65 61.09
N ASN A 691 13.91 6.81 61.02
CA ASN A 691 13.37 7.99 60.38
C ASN A 691 13.33 7.79 58.88
N VAL A 692 12.12 7.69 58.34
CA VAL A 692 11.87 7.71 56.90
C VAL A 692 12.38 9.03 56.32
N PHE A 693 12.17 10.13 57.06
CA PHE A 693 12.87 11.40 56.88
C PHE A 693 12.65 12.31 58.11
N ASN A 694 13.55 13.28 58.28
CA ASN A 694 13.52 14.24 59.39
C ASN A 694 14.14 15.60 58.99
N ALA A 695 13.82 16.03 57.78
CA ALA A 695 14.24 17.32 57.25
C ALA A 695 13.11 17.88 56.42
N ALA A 696 13.08 19.20 56.30
CA ALA A 696 12.16 19.85 55.38
C ALA A 696 12.47 19.38 53.95
N ASN A 697 11.43 19.29 53.14
CA ASN A 697 11.46 19.01 51.72
C ASN A 697 12.03 17.62 51.38
N GLN A 698 11.64 16.59 52.13
CA GLN A 698 11.95 15.20 51.79
C GLN A 698 10.69 14.42 51.42
N ARG A 699 10.84 13.50 50.47
CA ARG A 699 9.76 12.64 49.95
C ARG A 699 10.32 11.26 49.63
N VAL A 700 9.50 10.25 49.87
CA VAL A 700 9.83 8.83 49.72
C VAL A 700 8.64 8.13 49.08
N GLU A 701 8.88 7.33 48.04
CA GLU A 701 7.87 6.57 47.31
C GLU A 701 8.19 5.08 47.34
N PHE A 702 7.17 4.23 47.51
CA PHE A 702 7.23 2.77 47.59
C PHE A 702 5.86 2.12 47.28
N ASP A 703 5.84 1.08 46.44
CA ASP A 703 4.63 0.31 46.05
C ASP A 703 3.45 1.15 45.52
N GLY A 704 3.79 2.18 44.75
CA GLY A 704 2.80 3.14 44.25
C GLY A 704 2.21 4.04 45.33
N MET A 705 2.69 3.94 46.58
CA MET A 705 2.38 4.82 47.71
C MET A 705 3.54 5.75 48.08
N VAL A 706 3.23 6.93 48.62
CA VAL A 706 4.22 8.00 48.85
C VAL A 706 4.08 8.63 50.23
N ILE A 707 5.20 8.91 50.90
CA ILE A 707 5.30 9.63 52.18
C ILE A 707 6.22 10.86 52.07
N GLY A 708 5.83 12.02 52.60
CA GLY A 708 6.64 13.26 52.55
C GLY A 708 6.58 14.18 53.78
N SER A 709 7.59 15.07 53.95
CA SER A 709 7.74 16.02 55.08
C SER A 709 7.23 17.44 54.84
N GLY A 710 7.07 17.85 53.59
CA GLY A 710 6.78 19.23 53.24
C GLY A 710 7.88 20.21 53.68
N SER A 711 7.65 21.52 53.61
CA SER A 711 8.66 22.57 53.91
C SER A 711 9.01 22.72 55.38
N ASN A 712 8.32 21.99 56.24
CA ASN A 712 8.64 21.88 57.65
C ASN A 712 9.53 20.66 57.84
N ALA A 713 10.58 20.81 58.64
CA ALA A 713 11.31 19.65 59.12
C ALA A 713 10.40 18.89 60.09
N ILE A 714 9.74 17.87 59.57
CA ILE A 714 8.90 16.95 60.32
C ILE A 714 9.53 15.58 60.30
N ARG A 715 9.15 14.78 61.29
CA ARG A 715 9.71 13.46 61.49
C ARG A 715 8.65 12.40 61.20
N VAL A 716 8.93 11.52 60.26
CA VAL A 716 8.07 10.36 59.96
C VAL A 716 8.87 9.10 60.22
N VAL A 717 8.25 8.18 60.95
CA VAL A 717 8.97 7.05 61.52
C VAL A 717 8.16 5.78 61.41
N ALA A 718 8.83 4.70 61.01
CA ALA A 718 8.21 3.38 61.01
C ALA A 718 8.19 2.80 62.42
N MET A 719 7.03 2.29 62.85
CA MET A 719 6.79 1.79 64.20
C MET A 719 6.44 0.30 64.15
N SER A 720 7.10 -0.48 65.01
CA SER A 720 6.90 -1.94 65.11
C SER A 720 6.01 -2.36 66.29
N GLY A 721 5.31 -1.44 66.98
CA GLY A 721 4.61 -1.77 68.23
C GLY A 721 3.46 -0.85 68.59
N CYS A 722 2.59 -0.52 67.63
CA CYS A 722 1.44 0.37 67.83
C CYS A 722 0.12 -0.31 67.42
N PHE A 723 -0.12 -1.50 67.96
CA PHE A 723 -1.31 -2.32 67.72
C PHE A 723 -1.53 -3.30 68.88
N SER A 724 -2.77 -3.43 69.35
CA SER A 724 -3.27 -4.51 70.21
C SER A 724 -4.61 -4.96 69.64
N GLU A 725 -4.99 -6.22 69.81
CA GLU A 725 -6.32 -6.69 69.40
C GLU A 725 -7.37 -6.55 70.54
N ASP A 726 -6.92 -6.18 71.75
CA ASP A 726 -7.79 -6.02 72.92
C ASP A 726 -8.45 -4.62 72.95
N LEU A 727 -9.78 -4.59 72.85
CA LEU A 727 -10.63 -3.40 72.93
C LEU A 727 -10.46 -2.58 74.21
N ASN A 728 -9.83 -3.15 75.25
CA ASN A 728 -9.60 -2.51 76.54
C ASN A 728 -8.16 -2.04 76.75
N GLU A 729 -7.23 -2.35 75.84
CA GLU A 729 -5.83 -1.90 75.90
C GLU A 729 -5.44 -0.76 74.95
N ASN A 730 -4.54 0.12 75.37
CA ASN A 730 -4.09 1.21 74.49
C ASN A 730 -3.57 0.68 73.14
N TYR A 731 -3.95 1.35 72.05
CA TYR A 731 -3.74 0.94 70.66
C TYR A 731 -4.48 -0.34 70.24
N GLY A 732 -5.44 -0.78 71.04
CA GLY A 732 -6.53 -1.63 70.57
C GLY A 732 -7.67 -0.84 69.93
N PRO A 733 -8.57 -1.52 69.21
CA PRO A 733 -9.72 -0.87 68.56
C PRO A 733 -10.57 -0.12 69.58
N ALA A 734 -11.07 1.06 69.21
CA ALA A 734 -11.87 1.89 70.12
C ALA A 734 -13.26 1.31 70.37
N SER A 735 -13.76 0.54 69.41
CA SER A 735 -14.99 -0.23 69.45
C SER A 735 -14.84 -1.49 68.59
N GLU A 736 -15.83 -2.37 68.63
CA GLU A 736 -15.81 -3.59 67.80
C GLU A 736 -15.81 -3.29 66.30
N GLU A 737 -16.44 -2.18 65.87
CA GLU A 737 -16.48 -1.74 64.47
C GLU A 737 -15.11 -1.27 63.95
N ASP A 738 -14.22 -0.90 64.88
CA ASP A 738 -12.87 -0.42 64.57
C ASP A 738 -11.84 -1.56 64.43
N ARG A 739 -12.27 -2.83 64.54
CA ARG A 739 -11.40 -4.00 64.39
C ARG A 739 -10.91 -4.20 62.96
N GLY A 740 -9.79 -4.90 62.84
CA GLY A 740 -9.26 -5.39 61.56
C GLY A 740 -7.98 -4.71 61.07
N ALA A 741 -7.38 -3.83 61.89
CA ALA A 741 -6.06 -3.31 61.61
C ALA A 741 -4.96 -4.40 61.81
N THR A 742 -3.79 -4.22 61.21
CA THR A 742 -2.61 -5.08 61.32
C THR A 742 -1.53 -4.46 62.21
N ALA A 743 -0.50 -5.25 62.51
CA ALA A 743 0.41 -5.00 63.63
C ALA A 743 1.41 -3.84 63.45
N LYS A 744 1.69 -3.40 62.22
CA LYS A 744 2.72 -2.38 61.92
C LYS A 744 2.10 -1.06 61.50
N ALA A 745 2.76 0.05 61.83
CA ALA A 745 2.23 1.38 61.56
C ALA A 745 3.30 2.41 61.22
N LEU A 746 2.90 3.46 60.52
CA LEU A 746 3.72 4.66 60.33
C LEU A 746 3.24 5.76 61.27
N GLN A 747 4.18 6.34 62.03
CA GLN A 747 3.89 7.38 63.00
C GLN A 747 4.41 8.74 62.50
N PHE A 748 3.48 9.69 62.41
CA PHE A 748 3.78 11.07 62.07
C PHE A 748 4.04 11.85 63.34
N TYR A 749 5.27 12.32 63.52
CA TYR A 749 5.66 13.23 64.60
C TYR A 749 5.78 14.63 64.06
N THR A 750 4.65 15.33 64.06
CA THR A 750 4.64 16.71 63.64
C THR A 750 3.76 17.59 64.53
N THR A 751 4.27 18.79 64.83
CA THR A 751 3.57 19.88 65.55
C THR A 751 3.23 21.04 64.63
N LYS A 752 3.58 20.91 63.34
CA LYS A 752 3.29 21.85 62.26
C LYS A 752 2.71 21.10 61.06
N ALA A 753 1.79 21.70 60.32
CA ALA A 753 1.21 21.05 59.14
C ALA A 753 2.29 20.70 58.08
N GLY A 754 2.14 19.59 57.36
CA GLY A 754 3.00 19.26 56.22
C GLY A 754 3.43 17.81 56.02
N GLY A 755 2.96 16.84 56.83
CA GLY A 755 3.39 15.44 56.71
C GLY A 755 2.32 14.52 56.21
N TYR A 756 2.59 13.64 55.26
CA TYR A 756 1.51 12.86 54.62
C TYR A 756 1.91 11.45 54.13
N ILE A 757 0.89 10.61 53.83
CA ILE A 757 0.93 9.31 53.10
C ILE A 757 -0.05 9.33 51.93
N GLU A 758 0.22 8.73 50.75
CA GLU A 758 -0.69 8.64 49.59
C GLU A 758 -0.78 7.24 48.97
N THR A 759 -1.97 6.67 48.71
CA THR A 759 -2.18 5.35 48.05
C THR A 759 -1.92 5.37 46.53
N PRO A 760 -1.75 4.21 45.86
CA PRO A 760 -1.80 4.09 44.40
C PRO A 760 -3.21 4.26 43.84
N GLU A 761 -3.30 4.34 42.52
CA GLU A 761 -4.55 4.59 41.78
C GLU A 761 -5.33 3.31 41.52
N VAL A 762 -6.64 3.32 41.76
CA VAL A 762 -7.56 2.20 41.49
C VAL A 762 -8.87 2.63 40.83
N GLN A 763 -9.56 1.76 40.09
CA GLN A 763 -10.81 2.09 39.38
C GLN A 763 -12.08 1.85 40.24
N GLY A 764 -12.92 2.87 40.46
CA GLY A 764 -14.21 2.80 41.17
C GLY A 764 -15.39 2.26 40.34
N PRO A 765 -16.61 2.10 40.92
CA PRO A 765 -16.97 2.40 42.30
C PRO A 765 -16.20 1.53 43.31
N CYS A 766 -15.67 2.13 44.37
CA CYS A 766 -14.85 1.48 45.39
C CYS A 766 -15.05 2.01 46.82
N VAL A 767 -14.63 1.28 47.86
CA VAL A 767 -14.68 1.74 49.27
C VAL A 767 -13.26 1.77 49.81
N LEU A 768 -12.78 2.94 50.23
CA LEU A 768 -11.56 3.11 51.02
C LEU A 768 -11.85 2.79 52.50
N THR A 769 -10.98 2.01 53.10
CA THR A 769 -10.92 1.78 54.55
C THR A 769 -9.51 2.11 55.06
N VAL A 770 -9.39 2.93 56.09
CA VAL A 770 -8.12 3.28 56.75
C VAL A 770 -8.25 3.11 58.27
N TYR A 771 -7.19 2.59 58.91
CA TYR A 771 -7.15 2.41 60.36
C TYR A 771 -6.15 3.37 61.03
N PHE A 772 -6.68 4.28 61.86
CA PHE A 772 -5.94 5.36 62.54
C PHE A 772 -5.71 5.10 64.03
N GLY A 773 -4.46 5.10 64.48
CA GLY A 773 -4.11 5.03 65.90
C GLY A 773 -3.85 6.41 66.52
N ASN A 774 -4.68 6.85 67.47
CA ASN A 774 -4.38 8.09 68.22
C ASN A 774 -3.26 7.83 69.24
N THR A 775 -2.30 8.74 69.32
CA THR A 775 -1.12 8.60 70.19
C THR A 775 -1.26 9.35 71.51
N GLY A 776 -2.33 10.13 71.68
CA GLY A 776 -2.63 10.96 72.85
C GLY A 776 -4.00 10.70 73.47
N SER A 777 -4.31 11.47 74.52
CA SER A 777 -5.59 11.41 75.27
C SER A 777 -6.55 12.55 74.92
N SER A 778 -6.19 13.37 73.94
CA SER A 778 -7.03 14.41 73.36
C SER A 778 -7.34 14.05 71.92
N GLN A 779 -8.52 14.47 71.45
CA GLN A 779 -8.94 14.26 70.08
C GLN A 779 -7.91 14.88 69.13
N GLN A 780 -7.47 14.11 68.14
CA GLN A 780 -6.61 14.60 67.07
C GLN A 780 -7.45 14.78 65.81
N THR A 781 -6.94 15.58 64.88
CA THR A 781 -7.62 15.79 63.61
C THR A 781 -6.63 15.61 62.50
N VAL A 782 -6.91 14.65 61.63
CA VAL A 782 -6.12 14.36 60.43
C VAL A 782 -6.90 14.81 59.22
N LYS A 783 -6.19 14.98 58.13
CA LYS A 783 -6.74 15.39 56.85
C LYS A 783 -6.70 14.21 55.90
N ILE A 784 -7.85 13.64 55.56
CA ILE A 784 -7.99 12.62 54.52
C ILE A 784 -8.22 13.36 53.22
N VAL A 785 -7.39 13.07 52.24
CA VAL A 785 -7.33 13.72 50.96
C VAL A 785 -7.67 12.67 49.91
N THR A 786 -8.86 12.71 49.31
CA THR A 786 -9.17 11.85 48.15
C THR A 786 -8.62 12.53 46.89
N ILE A 787 -7.80 11.80 46.12
CA ILE A 787 -7.07 12.23 44.92
C ILE A 787 -7.51 11.35 43.74
N ALA A 788 -8.67 11.61 43.16
CA ALA A 788 -9.28 10.78 42.12
C ALA A 788 -9.00 11.11 40.62
N GLY A 789 -7.74 11.29 40.15
CA GLY A 789 -7.31 11.86 38.83
C GLY A 789 -6.86 13.36 38.79
N GLY A 790 -6.16 13.80 39.85
CA GLY A 790 -5.42 15.06 40.03
C GLY A 790 -5.90 16.04 41.12
N GLU A 791 -7.18 16.02 41.53
CA GLU A 791 -7.79 16.89 42.53
C GLU A 791 -7.76 16.32 43.95
N GLU A 792 -7.23 17.07 44.90
CA GLU A 792 -7.11 16.68 46.29
C GLU A 792 -8.29 17.20 47.15
N SER A 793 -9.35 16.40 47.32
CA SER A 793 -10.45 16.74 48.22
C SER A 793 -10.11 16.35 49.67
N THR A 794 -9.80 17.35 50.49
CA THR A 794 -9.34 17.17 51.87
C THR A 794 -10.46 17.33 52.89
N GLU A 795 -10.85 16.25 53.56
CA GLU A 795 -11.74 16.26 54.72
C GLU A 795 -10.98 16.08 56.03
N SER A 796 -11.50 16.68 57.10
CA SER A 796 -10.91 16.55 58.43
C SER A 796 -11.61 15.45 59.20
N TYR A 797 -10.89 14.37 59.51
CA TYR A 797 -11.39 13.29 60.36
C TYR A 797 -10.85 13.45 61.79
N ALA A 798 -11.78 13.49 62.75
CA ALA A 798 -11.46 13.69 64.15
C ALA A 798 -11.26 12.34 64.86
N ILE A 799 -10.01 11.92 65.00
CA ILE A 799 -9.65 10.67 65.67
C ILE A 799 -9.94 10.80 67.16
N GLY A 800 -10.76 9.90 67.70
CA GLY A 800 -11.33 9.98 69.04
C GLY A 800 -10.32 10.20 70.18
N ALA A 801 -10.77 10.79 71.29
CA ALA A 801 -9.92 11.30 72.38
C ALA A 801 -9.37 10.22 73.35
N LYS A 802 -8.86 9.09 72.82
CA LYS A 802 -8.19 8.03 73.59
C LYS A 802 -7.13 7.36 72.73
N LYS A 803 -6.12 6.75 73.35
CA LYS A 803 -5.09 5.97 72.64
C LYS A 803 -5.67 4.64 72.13
N ARG A 804 -6.45 4.71 71.06
CA ARG A 804 -7.15 3.59 70.43
C ARG A 804 -6.99 3.67 68.92
N ILE A 805 -7.31 2.57 68.25
CA ILE A 805 -7.44 2.50 66.80
C ILE A 805 -8.89 2.81 66.43
N PHE A 806 -9.05 3.69 65.46
CA PHE A 806 -10.34 4.09 64.91
C PHE A 806 -10.33 3.79 63.42
N LYS A 807 -11.35 3.08 62.96
CA LYS A 807 -11.57 2.77 61.56
C LYS A 807 -12.28 3.94 60.90
N TYR A 808 -11.74 4.33 59.77
CA TYR A 808 -12.34 5.29 58.88
C TYR A 808 -12.70 4.57 57.58
N THR A 809 -13.93 4.74 57.14
CA THR A 809 -14.42 4.16 55.88
C THR A 809 -15.00 5.26 55.03
N LYS A 810 -14.58 5.32 53.76
CA LYS A 810 -15.05 6.28 52.76
C LYS A 810 -15.43 5.55 51.49
N THR A 811 -16.70 5.64 51.12
CA THR A 811 -17.19 5.12 49.85
C THR A 811 -16.88 6.10 48.71
N TYR A 812 -16.24 5.59 47.67
CA TYR A 812 -16.09 6.19 46.35
C TYR A 812 -17.10 5.60 45.37
N THR A 813 -18.23 6.27 45.18
CA THR A 813 -19.40 5.74 44.45
C THR A 813 -19.31 5.89 42.92
N ASN A 814 -18.33 6.65 42.41
CA ASN A 814 -18.19 6.91 40.97
C ASN A 814 -17.37 5.84 40.25
N ALA A 815 -17.62 5.66 38.95
CA ALA A 815 -16.81 4.79 38.10
C ALA A 815 -15.60 5.58 37.56
N GLY A 816 -14.35 5.23 37.96
CA GLY A 816 -13.13 5.94 37.53
C GLY A 816 -11.92 5.81 38.48
N ALA A 817 -10.72 6.18 38.04
CA ALA A 817 -9.45 5.98 38.76
C ALA A 817 -9.31 6.89 40.00
N VAL A 818 -8.86 6.37 41.16
CA VAL A 818 -8.74 7.10 42.41
C VAL A 818 -7.59 6.67 43.33
N LYS A 819 -6.90 7.64 43.94
CA LYS A 819 -5.92 7.53 45.04
C LYS A 819 -6.41 8.26 46.29
N PHE A 820 -5.79 8.02 47.45
CA PHE A 820 -6.14 8.66 48.71
C PHE A 820 -4.86 9.04 49.48
N ARG A 821 -4.65 10.33 49.78
CA ARG A 821 -3.59 10.85 50.66
C ARG A 821 -4.11 11.19 52.05
N ILE A 822 -3.26 11.12 53.06
CA ILE A 822 -3.58 11.30 54.46
C ILE A 822 -2.51 12.22 55.04
N ASP A 823 -2.83 13.51 55.25
CA ASP A 823 -1.94 14.49 55.88
C ASP A 823 -2.20 14.61 57.39
N ALA A 824 -1.11 14.71 58.11
CA ALA A 824 -1.02 14.76 59.54
C ALA A 824 -1.46 16.07 60.18
N ASN A 825 -1.56 17.17 59.41
CA ASN A 825 -2.07 18.49 59.79
C ASN A 825 -1.45 19.06 61.09
N GLY A 826 -0.16 18.77 61.32
CA GLY A 826 0.54 19.24 62.52
C GLY A 826 0.10 18.54 63.80
N LYS A 827 -0.49 17.35 63.65
CA LYS A 827 -0.90 16.44 64.72
C LYS A 827 -0.09 15.16 64.66
N LYS A 828 -0.06 14.46 65.79
CA LYS A 828 0.70 13.24 65.97
C LYS A 828 -0.22 12.02 66.08
N PHE A 829 -0.09 11.07 65.17
CA PHE A 829 -0.90 9.85 65.11
C PHE A 829 -0.21 8.76 64.28
N ASN A 830 -0.83 7.59 64.24
CA ASN A 830 -0.37 6.40 63.53
C ASN A 830 -1.36 5.99 62.44
N ILE A 831 -0.86 5.33 61.40
CA ILE A 831 -1.66 4.67 60.35
C ILE A 831 -1.22 3.21 60.24
N ASN A 832 -2.16 2.27 60.36
CA ASN A 832 -1.89 0.82 60.37
C ASN A 832 -2.13 0.15 59.01
N ASP A 833 -3.31 0.34 58.38
CA ASP A 833 -3.60 -0.23 57.05
C ASP A 833 -4.42 0.72 56.19
N ILE A 834 -4.36 0.47 54.88
CA ILE A 834 -5.21 1.10 53.88
C ILE A 834 -5.72 0.03 52.89
N LEU A 835 -7.05 -0.10 52.79
CA LEU A 835 -7.73 -1.06 51.90
C LEU A 835 -8.69 -0.31 50.96
N VAL A 836 -8.77 -0.73 49.69
CA VAL A 836 -9.73 -0.25 48.70
C VAL A 836 -10.40 -1.45 47.99
N GLU A 837 -11.72 -1.57 48.11
CA GLU A 837 -12.51 -2.70 47.57
C GLU A 837 -13.52 -2.24 46.51
N ARG A 838 -13.97 -3.09 45.58
CA ARG A 838 -14.99 -2.69 44.61
C ARG A 838 -16.33 -2.48 45.32
N TYR A 839 -16.86 -1.27 45.21
CA TYR A 839 -18.13 -0.87 45.78
C TYR A 839 -19.24 -1.21 44.81
N ILE A 840 -20.20 -2.02 45.25
CA ILE A 840 -21.46 -2.16 44.55
C ILE A 840 -22.44 -1.22 45.25
N ALA A 841 -22.93 -0.23 44.51
CA ALA A 841 -23.66 0.87 45.09
C ALA A 841 -24.99 0.47 45.72
N PRO A 842 -25.47 1.35 46.61
CA PRO A 842 -26.73 2.02 46.35
C PRO A 842 -26.43 3.51 46.02
N GLU A 843 -26.28 3.85 44.73
CA GLU A 843 -26.16 5.16 44.00
C GLU A 843 -25.55 6.50 44.65
N GLY A 844 -24.41 7.09 44.12
CA GLY A 844 -24.01 8.58 43.99
C GLY A 844 -22.81 9.30 44.77
N ASP A 845 -21.90 10.16 44.15
CA ASP A 845 -21.03 11.33 44.69
C ASP A 845 -19.42 11.32 44.84
N GLN A 846 -18.53 11.96 43.98
CA GLN A 846 -16.99 12.07 44.03
C GLN A 846 -16.30 13.42 43.50
N PRO A 847 -14.92 13.66 43.37
CA PRO A 847 -14.23 14.90 42.82
C PRO A 847 -13.90 14.87 41.30
N LEU A 848 -13.39 15.94 40.65
CA LEU A 848 -13.39 16.10 39.16
C LEU A 848 -12.04 15.98 38.45
N GLU A 849 -11.87 14.88 37.72
CA GLU A 849 -10.52 14.40 37.47
C GLU A 849 -10.47 13.43 36.28
N LEU A 850 -9.34 13.37 35.57
CA LEU A 850 -9.24 12.68 34.28
C LEU A 850 -9.13 11.15 34.45
N THR A 851 -10.11 10.40 33.95
CA THR A 851 -10.24 8.94 34.18
C THR A 851 -9.76 8.06 33.04
N SER A 852 -9.65 8.60 31.83
CA SER A 852 -9.10 7.89 30.68
C SER A 852 -8.73 8.85 29.55
N GLY A 853 -7.52 8.71 29.01
CA GLY A 853 -7.21 9.10 27.63
C GLY A 853 -7.18 7.81 26.81
N GLU A 854 -8.11 7.63 25.86
CA GLU A 854 -8.18 6.41 25.07
C GLU A 854 -6.96 6.28 24.14
N GLN A 855 -5.86 5.71 24.63
CA GLN A 855 -4.78 5.26 23.76
C GLN A 855 -5.22 3.97 23.04
N ASN A 856 -5.21 4.07 21.71
CA ASN A 856 -5.31 3.03 20.70
C ASN A 856 -6.67 2.60 20.16
N ASN A 857 -7.83 3.13 20.59
CA ASN A 857 -9.11 2.71 20.00
C ASN A 857 -10.15 3.81 19.65
N SER A 858 -9.86 5.11 19.75
CA SER A 858 -10.81 6.15 19.26
C SER A 858 -10.22 7.48 18.79
N ILE A 859 -9.13 7.46 18.03
CA ILE A 859 -8.93 8.57 17.09
C ILE A 859 -9.93 8.35 15.95
N ASP A 860 -11.15 8.86 16.12
CA ASP A 860 -12.15 8.88 15.04
C ASP A 860 -11.98 10.15 14.22
N TYR A 861 -11.42 9.99 13.02
CA TYR A 861 -11.05 11.09 12.13
C TYR A 861 -12.25 11.85 11.56
N THR A 862 -13.48 11.37 11.77
CA THR A 862 -14.68 12.12 11.38
C THR A 862 -15.04 13.26 12.34
N ASP A 863 -14.59 13.23 13.60
CA ASP A 863 -15.13 14.11 14.65
C ASP A 863 -14.15 15.17 15.18
N GLY A 864 -12.90 15.20 14.68
CA GLY A 864 -11.98 16.33 14.81
C GLY A 864 -11.57 16.71 16.24
N ASN A 865 -11.76 15.84 17.23
CA ASN A 865 -11.46 16.13 18.63
C ASN A 865 -10.77 14.96 19.33
N ILE A 866 -9.76 15.27 20.16
CA ILE A 866 -9.25 14.36 21.18
C ILE A 866 -10.19 14.47 22.38
N SER A 867 -10.83 13.37 22.77
CA SER A 867 -11.68 13.33 23.96
C SER A 867 -10.93 12.78 25.16
N LEU A 868 -10.99 13.51 26.26
CA LEU A 868 -10.42 13.16 27.54
C LEU A 868 -11.60 12.95 28.51
N GLY A 869 -11.68 11.76 29.11
CA GLY A 869 -12.75 11.39 30.04
C GLY A 869 -12.43 11.82 31.47
N PHE A 870 -13.45 12.22 32.21
CA PHE A 870 -13.41 12.60 33.62
C PHE A 870 -14.31 11.68 34.44
N ASN A 871 -14.08 11.60 35.75
CA ASN A 871 -14.83 10.77 36.69
C ASN A 871 -16.23 11.32 37.04
N GLN A 872 -16.56 12.53 36.60
CA GLN A 872 -17.86 13.17 36.76
C GLN A 872 -18.01 14.32 35.76
N GLU A 873 -19.18 14.95 35.72
CA GLU A 873 -19.45 15.93 34.69
C GLU A 873 -18.57 17.18 34.82
N VAL A 874 -17.98 17.61 33.70
CA VAL A 874 -17.04 18.72 33.55
C VAL A 874 -17.61 19.88 32.74
N LYS A 875 -17.08 21.07 32.99
CA LYS A 875 -17.42 22.33 32.33
C LYS A 875 -16.15 23.17 32.12
N TYR A 876 -15.87 23.57 30.89
CA TYR A 876 -14.72 24.41 30.55
C TYR A 876 -15.10 25.89 30.62
N ASN A 877 -14.33 26.67 31.37
CA ASN A 877 -14.58 28.11 31.62
C ASN A 877 -13.53 29.03 30.96
N GLY A 878 -12.53 28.48 30.25
CA GLY A 878 -11.53 29.26 29.50
C GLY A 878 -10.25 29.60 30.28
N GLY A 879 -9.16 29.94 29.57
CA GLY A 879 -7.90 30.43 30.17
C GLY A 879 -6.70 29.47 30.11
N ALA A 880 -6.82 28.33 29.44
CA ALA A 880 -5.67 27.43 29.22
C ALA A 880 -4.66 27.99 28.18
N THR A 881 -3.39 27.63 28.29
CA THR A 881 -2.29 28.05 27.38
C THR A 881 -1.61 26.85 26.72
N ILE A 882 -1.14 26.95 25.47
CA ILE A 882 -0.67 25.76 24.72
C ILE A 882 0.69 26.00 24.06
N SER A 883 1.58 25.00 24.16
CA SER A 883 2.97 25.01 23.69
C SER A 883 3.18 23.91 22.64
N GLY A 884 4.12 24.10 21.70
CA GLY A 884 4.45 23.11 20.65
C GLY A 884 3.79 23.34 19.30
N ILE A 885 2.94 24.36 19.19
CA ILE A 885 2.27 24.77 17.95
C ILE A 885 3.25 25.50 17.03
N LYS A 886 3.50 24.96 15.83
CA LYS A 886 4.31 25.63 14.79
C LYS A 886 3.45 26.33 13.73
N SER A 887 2.17 25.99 13.58
CA SER A 887 1.24 26.71 12.70
C SER A 887 0.05 27.32 13.44
N TYR A 888 -0.12 28.61 13.20
CA TYR A 888 -1.13 29.59 13.62
C TYR A 888 -2.62 29.13 13.70
N GLU A 889 -3.05 28.43 14.76
CA GLU A 889 -4.48 28.34 15.14
C GLU A 889 -4.74 28.22 16.63
N ASP A 890 -5.89 28.77 17.02
CA ASP A 890 -6.46 28.61 18.36
C ASP A 890 -7.06 27.21 18.54
N ILE A 891 -6.34 26.36 19.26
CA ILE A 891 -6.88 25.10 19.78
C ILE A 891 -8.07 25.42 20.68
N THR A 892 -9.25 24.91 20.31
CA THR A 892 -10.47 25.11 21.11
C THR A 892 -10.68 23.95 22.06
N ILE A 893 -10.96 24.27 23.31
CA ILE A 893 -11.24 23.30 24.36
C ILE A 893 -12.71 23.44 24.75
N ALA A 894 -13.43 22.33 24.83
CA ALA A 894 -14.83 22.28 25.26
C ALA A 894 -15.03 21.13 26.25
N ALA A 895 -16.00 21.23 27.14
CA ALA A 895 -16.32 20.16 28.08
C ALA A 895 -17.84 20.01 28.27
N GLY A 896 -18.31 18.76 28.39
CA GLY A 896 -19.72 18.44 28.58
C GLY A 896 -19.92 16.97 28.96
N GLY A 897 -20.86 16.72 29.88
CA GLY A 897 -20.93 15.43 30.56
C GLY A 897 -19.58 15.14 31.22
N THR A 898 -19.20 13.87 31.36
CA THR A 898 -17.90 13.52 31.95
C THR A 898 -16.73 13.60 30.97
N ARG A 899 -16.78 14.46 29.94
CA ARG A 899 -15.75 14.52 28.89
C ARG A 899 -15.34 15.94 28.54
N MET A 900 -14.05 16.15 28.35
CA MET A 900 -13.49 17.33 27.68
C MET A 900 -13.01 16.93 26.29
N THR A 901 -13.15 17.81 25.33
CA THR A 901 -12.67 17.64 23.97
C THR A 901 -11.73 18.77 23.62
N VAL A 902 -10.55 18.42 23.11
CA VAL A 902 -9.60 19.34 22.50
C VAL A 902 -9.70 19.15 20.99
N SER A 903 -9.89 20.21 20.22
CA SER A 903 -9.93 20.07 18.78
C SER A 903 -8.57 19.55 18.26
N TYR A 904 -8.58 18.33 17.72
CA TYR A 904 -7.44 17.71 17.02
C TYR A 904 -7.06 18.51 15.76
N GLU A 905 -7.96 19.39 15.34
CA GLU A 905 -7.87 20.11 14.08
C GLU A 905 -6.72 21.10 13.97
N ALA A 906 -6.16 21.52 15.11
CA ALA A 906 -5.06 22.48 15.21
C ALA A 906 -3.74 21.82 15.65
N LEU A 907 -3.66 20.47 15.58
CA LEU A 907 -2.47 19.69 15.94
C LEU A 907 -1.79 19.14 14.67
N ASP A 908 -0.53 19.50 14.45
CA ASP A 908 0.33 18.91 13.41
C ASP A 908 0.62 17.44 13.73
N ALA A 909 0.80 16.63 12.68
CA ALA A 909 1.24 15.24 12.80
C ALA A 909 2.74 15.15 13.11
N ASN A 910 3.16 14.08 13.81
CA ASN A 910 4.55 13.87 14.26
C ASN A 910 5.08 15.02 15.15
N SER A 911 4.19 15.65 15.91
CA SER A 911 4.49 16.80 16.76
C SER A 911 4.02 16.59 18.19
N GLU A 912 4.76 17.17 19.13
CA GLU A 912 4.44 17.18 20.55
C GLU A 912 3.82 18.53 20.98
N TYR A 913 2.74 18.46 21.73
CA TYR A 913 1.97 19.60 22.25
C TYR A 913 1.81 19.52 23.77
N VAL A 914 1.70 20.68 24.42
CA VAL A 914 1.49 20.79 25.87
C VAL A 914 0.44 21.85 26.18
N ILE A 915 -0.69 21.47 26.79
CA ILE A 915 -1.83 22.34 27.14
C ILE A 915 -1.88 22.55 28.66
N ASN A 916 -1.86 23.79 29.12
CA ASN A 916 -1.77 24.17 30.53
C ASN A 916 -3.05 24.83 31.01
N PHE A 917 -3.75 24.21 31.95
CA PHE A 917 -5.00 24.70 32.56
C PHE A 917 -4.75 25.35 33.92
N PRO A 918 -4.92 26.67 34.06
CA PRO A 918 -4.90 27.32 35.37
C PRO A 918 -6.20 27.07 36.15
N ALA A 919 -6.17 27.33 37.45
CA ALA A 919 -7.33 27.16 38.34
C ALA A 919 -8.57 27.90 37.83
N GLY A 920 -9.72 27.20 37.80
CA GLY A 920 -10.99 27.71 37.29
C GLY A 920 -11.20 27.50 35.79
N ALA A 921 -10.16 27.17 35.00
CA ALA A 921 -10.28 27.04 33.56
C ALA A 921 -11.14 25.83 33.14
N LEU A 922 -11.18 24.77 33.93
CA LEU A 922 -12.03 23.59 33.73
C LEU A 922 -12.57 23.16 35.10
N THR A 923 -13.88 23.03 35.26
CA THR A 923 -14.58 22.75 36.54
C THR A 923 -15.55 21.59 36.44
N ASP A 924 -16.13 21.14 37.56
CA ASP A 924 -17.26 20.21 37.54
C ASP A 924 -18.54 20.89 37.08
N ALA A 925 -19.60 20.11 36.85
CA ALA A 925 -20.89 20.64 36.41
C ALA A 925 -21.47 21.68 37.39
N GLY A 926 -21.18 21.52 38.70
CA GLY A 926 -21.54 22.48 39.74
C GLY A 926 -20.66 23.74 39.77
N GLY A 927 -19.48 23.73 39.15
CA GLY A 927 -18.51 24.82 39.20
C GLY A 927 -17.75 24.92 40.52
N GLU A 928 -17.89 23.93 41.41
CA GLU A 928 -17.32 23.92 42.77
C GLU A 928 -15.90 23.35 42.78
N LYS A 929 -15.57 22.50 41.80
CA LYS A 929 -14.27 21.80 41.68
C LYS A 929 -13.59 22.21 40.38
N SER A 930 -12.26 22.30 40.33
CA SER A 930 -11.48 22.82 39.19
C SER A 930 -10.26 21.98 38.86
N PHE A 931 -10.17 21.50 37.62
CA PHE A 931 -9.00 20.82 37.08
C PHE A 931 -7.89 21.82 36.74
N VAL A 932 -6.71 21.63 37.35
CA VAL A 932 -5.54 22.52 37.23
C VAL A 932 -4.29 21.69 36.90
N GLY A 933 -3.69 21.87 35.72
CA GLY A 933 -2.54 21.06 35.31
C GLY A 933 -2.19 21.13 33.84
N GLU A 934 -1.11 20.45 33.45
CA GLU A 934 -0.64 20.37 32.07
C GLU A 934 -1.04 19.02 31.43
N VAL A 935 -1.47 19.05 30.17
CA VAL A 935 -1.81 17.87 29.36
C VAL A 935 -0.87 17.83 28.15
N LYS A 936 -0.07 16.76 28.04
CA LYS A 936 0.86 16.55 26.92
C LYS A 936 0.29 15.59 25.89
N LEU A 937 0.45 15.91 24.62
CA LEU A 937 -0.09 15.15 23.50
C LEU A 937 1.01 14.98 22.44
N THR A 938 1.18 13.77 21.90
CA THR A 938 2.05 13.51 20.75
C THR A 938 1.23 12.87 19.65
N THR A 939 1.31 13.42 18.45
CA THR A 939 0.62 12.86 17.27
C THR A 939 1.57 11.93 16.52
N GLY A 940 1.11 10.73 16.16
CA GLY A 940 1.88 9.75 15.37
C GLY A 940 1.55 9.81 13.87
N ASP A 941 2.34 9.10 13.05
CA ASP A 941 2.11 9.02 11.61
C ASP A 941 0.85 8.19 11.31
N PHE A 942 0.12 8.54 10.24
CA PHE A 942 -1.04 7.77 9.81
C PHE A 942 -0.60 6.36 9.40
N PRO A 943 -1.44 5.32 9.59
CA PRO A 943 -1.15 4.00 9.05
C PRO A 943 -0.93 4.10 7.52
N ARG A 944 0.05 3.34 7.01
CA ARG A 944 0.37 3.29 5.57
C ARG A 944 -0.89 3.01 4.75
N ALA A 945 -0.98 3.58 3.55
CA ALA A 945 -2.01 3.21 2.59
C ALA A 945 -2.01 1.69 2.39
N LYS A 946 -3.18 1.06 2.52
CA LYS A 946 -3.31 -0.38 2.26
C LYS A 946 -2.97 -0.66 0.81
N GLN A 947 -2.16 -1.70 0.57
CA GLN A 947 -1.79 -2.12 -0.77
C GLN A 947 -3.01 -2.63 -1.54
N SER A 948 -2.97 -2.50 -2.87
CA SER A 948 -4.00 -3.05 -3.75
C SER A 948 -4.09 -4.57 -3.56
N GLY A 949 -5.16 -5.04 -2.91
CA GLY A 949 -5.40 -6.48 -2.65
C GLY A 949 -5.89 -6.83 -1.24
N GLU A 950 -5.82 -5.92 -0.27
CA GLU A 950 -6.37 -6.16 1.07
C GLU A 950 -7.90 -5.95 1.11
N THR A 951 -8.68 -7.01 1.35
CA THR A 951 -10.16 -6.93 1.45
C THR A 951 -10.64 -6.34 2.78
N HIS A 952 -11.58 -5.38 2.72
CA HIS A 952 -12.23 -4.77 3.88
C HIS A 952 -13.57 -5.44 4.26
N TRP A 953 -13.80 -5.67 5.56
CA TRP A 953 -15.09 -6.05 6.15
C TRP A 953 -15.89 -4.80 6.62
N GLY A 954 -17.06 -4.60 6.00
CA GLY A 954 -18.29 -3.84 6.37
C GLY A 954 -18.33 -2.66 7.37
N LYS A 955 -18.85 -1.50 6.92
CA LYS A 955 -20.10 -0.82 7.39
C LYS A 955 -20.34 0.47 6.58
N ALA A 956 -21.59 0.74 6.21
CA ALA A 956 -22.02 1.92 5.44
C ALA A 956 -22.40 3.10 6.35
N ILE A 957 -22.17 4.37 5.95
CA ILE A 957 -23.00 5.53 6.36
C ILE A 957 -22.79 6.80 5.47
N LYS A 958 -23.97 7.38 5.17
CA LYS A 958 -24.46 8.72 4.79
C LYS A 958 -23.53 9.91 4.45
N THR A 959 -23.75 10.41 3.22
CA THR A 959 -23.92 11.81 2.72
C THR A 959 -22.88 12.90 3.02
N LEU A 960 -22.27 13.42 1.94
CA LEU A 960 -21.92 14.85 1.77
C LEU A 960 -21.94 15.24 0.26
N PRO A 961 -22.52 16.39 -0.15
CA PRO A 961 -22.70 16.79 -1.56
C PRO A 961 -21.41 17.36 -2.17
N VAL A 962 -21.21 17.29 -3.51
CA VAL A 962 -20.02 17.80 -4.23
C VAL A 962 -20.22 18.27 -5.70
N ASN A 963 -19.80 19.50 -6.08
CA ASN A 963 -19.80 20.05 -7.46
C ASN A 963 -18.35 20.44 -7.90
N PHE A 964 -17.81 19.97 -9.02
CA PHE A 964 -16.43 20.26 -9.50
C PHE A 964 -16.37 21.37 -10.54
N ALA A 965 -15.25 22.12 -10.63
CA ALA A 965 -15.03 22.96 -11.81
C ALA A 965 -14.99 22.12 -13.09
N PRO A 966 -15.42 22.67 -14.22
CA PRO A 966 -15.36 21.97 -15.48
C PRO A 966 -14.00 22.14 -16.15
N PHE A 967 -13.49 21.02 -16.62
CA PHE A 967 -12.51 20.93 -17.71
C PHE A 967 -12.88 21.89 -18.85
N ASN A 968 -12.10 22.96 -19.02
CA ASN A 968 -12.05 23.66 -20.29
C ASN A 968 -11.25 22.78 -21.28
N THR A 969 -11.99 21.97 -22.03
CA THR A 969 -11.61 21.37 -23.31
C THR A 969 -10.34 20.50 -23.34
N VAL A 970 -10.40 19.32 -22.72
CA VAL A 970 -9.81 18.08 -23.29
C VAL A 970 -10.76 16.91 -23.00
N ALA A 971 -11.11 16.15 -24.03
CA ALA A 971 -12.05 15.02 -24.02
C ALA A 971 -11.34 13.66 -23.75
N PRO A 972 -12.06 12.53 -23.81
CA PRO A 972 -12.86 11.88 -22.77
C PRO A 972 -12.11 10.75 -22.03
N PHE A 973 -12.59 10.44 -20.83
CA PHE A 973 -12.14 9.37 -19.94
C PHE A 973 -12.31 7.97 -20.53
N GLU A 974 -11.26 7.13 -20.50
CA GLU A 974 -11.38 5.66 -20.53
C GLU A 974 -10.79 5.06 -19.26
N THR A 975 -11.60 4.27 -18.56
CA THR A 975 -11.24 3.53 -17.35
C THR A 975 -10.70 2.16 -17.70
N VAL A 976 -9.54 1.79 -17.14
CA VAL A 976 -9.45 0.57 -16.33
C VAL A 976 -8.47 0.79 -15.17
N GLY A 977 -8.83 0.34 -13.97
CA GLY A 977 -7.81 -0.26 -13.12
C GLY A 977 -7.22 0.47 -11.90
N GLY A 978 -7.78 1.58 -11.44
CA GLY A 978 -7.59 2.03 -10.05
C GLY A 978 -6.51 3.10 -9.82
N LEU A 979 -6.98 4.29 -9.45
CA LEU A 979 -6.30 5.57 -9.22
C LEU A 979 -5.85 6.31 -10.49
N VAL A 980 -6.54 7.43 -10.73
CA VAL A 980 -6.33 8.39 -11.81
C VAL A 980 -4.94 9.00 -11.64
N GLN A 981 -4.00 8.67 -12.53
CA GLN A 981 -2.72 9.35 -12.61
C GLN A 981 -2.57 9.86 -14.05
N THR A 982 -2.78 11.15 -14.27
CA THR A 982 -2.49 11.81 -15.54
C THR A 982 -1.29 12.74 -15.37
N SER A 983 -0.31 12.57 -16.23
CA SER A 983 0.99 13.24 -16.30
C SER A 983 0.97 14.72 -16.70
N GLN A 984 -0.20 15.38 -16.67
CA GLN A 984 -0.41 16.74 -17.20
C GLN A 984 -1.52 17.54 -16.48
N ASN A 985 -1.58 17.52 -15.16
CA ASN A 985 -2.40 18.51 -14.43
C ASN A 985 -1.55 19.22 -13.38
N ASP A 986 -0.90 20.30 -13.79
CA ASP A 986 -0.35 21.33 -12.89
C ASP A 986 -1.46 22.06 -12.09
N TYR A 987 -2.72 21.58 -12.16
CA TYR A 987 -3.86 22.17 -11.48
C TYR A 987 -4.59 21.16 -10.59
N PRO A 988 -4.82 21.49 -9.31
CA PRO A 988 -5.61 20.64 -8.42
C PRO A 988 -7.01 20.40 -8.99
N HIS A 989 -7.49 19.16 -8.99
CA HIS A 989 -8.88 18.87 -9.36
C HIS A 989 -9.78 19.24 -8.19
N TRP A 990 -10.43 20.40 -8.24
CA TRP A 990 -11.21 20.85 -7.10
C TRP A 990 -12.71 21.03 -7.35
N CYS A 991 -13.45 20.96 -6.26
CA CYS A 991 -14.89 21.03 -6.20
C CYS A 991 -15.38 22.01 -5.18
N TYR A 992 -16.26 22.91 -5.62
CA TYR A 992 -17.15 23.63 -4.75
C TYR A 992 -18.49 22.90 -4.60
N THR A 993 -18.80 22.51 -3.38
CA THR A 993 -20.03 21.80 -3.07
C THR A 993 -20.94 22.75 -2.35
N ALA A 994 -22.24 22.65 -2.56
CA ALA A 994 -23.16 23.58 -1.94
C ALA A 994 -24.41 22.91 -1.37
N GLY A 995 -24.77 23.24 -0.13
CA GLY A 995 -25.87 22.65 0.62
C GLY A 995 -27.13 23.50 0.62
N GLY A 996 -28.01 23.31 -0.35
CA GLY A 996 -29.39 23.82 -0.31
C GLY A 996 -29.61 25.21 -0.93
N SER A 997 -30.80 25.78 -0.71
CA SER A 997 -31.32 26.95 -1.43
C SER A 997 -30.61 28.28 -1.14
N ASN A 998 -29.75 28.34 -0.11
CA ASN A 998 -28.92 29.50 0.26
C ASN A 998 -27.41 29.21 0.12
N ALA A 999 -27.05 28.31 -0.79
CA ALA A 999 -25.67 27.97 -1.14
C ALA A 999 -24.84 29.20 -1.53
N GLY A 1000 -23.56 29.18 -1.15
CA GLY A 1000 -22.60 30.21 -1.56
C GLY A 1000 -22.46 30.41 -3.08
N GLU A 1001 -21.93 31.57 -3.48
CA GLU A 1001 -21.80 31.97 -4.87
C GLU A 1001 -20.39 31.70 -5.38
N VAL A 1002 -20.30 31.10 -6.57
CA VAL A 1002 -19.04 30.88 -7.25
C VAL A 1002 -18.93 31.93 -8.35
N THR A 1003 -17.87 32.75 -8.35
CA THR A 1003 -17.50 33.67 -9.43
C THR A 1003 -16.17 33.23 -10.07
N ALA A 1004 -15.79 33.86 -11.18
CA ALA A 1004 -14.59 33.48 -11.91
C ALA A 1004 -13.34 33.70 -11.06
N ASP A 1005 -13.36 34.66 -10.16
CA ASP A 1005 -12.24 35.13 -9.38
C ASP A 1005 -12.30 34.73 -7.91
N HIS A 1006 -13.46 34.30 -7.41
CA HIS A 1006 -13.62 33.89 -6.02
C HIS A 1006 -14.76 32.90 -5.75
N VAL A 1007 -14.65 32.15 -4.65
CA VAL A 1007 -15.75 31.32 -4.10
C VAL A 1007 -16.23 31.95 -2.81
N THR A 1008 -17.50 32.34 -2.78
CA THR A 1008 -18.15 32.90 -1.59
C THR A 1008 -18.92 31.81 -0.86
N PHE A 1009 -18.54 31.48 0.37
CA PHE A 1009 -19.30 30.64 1.30
C PHE A 1009 -20.35 31.51 2.02
N ARG A 1010 -21.63 31.10 2.01
CA ARG A 1010 -22.75 31.88 2.59
C ARG A 1010 -23.58 31.12 3.65
N SER A 1011 -23.43 29.79 3.77
CA SER A 1011 -24.28 28.92 4.59
C SER A 1011 -23.47 28.20 5.68
N ALA A 1012 -24.05 28.06 6.87
CA ALA A 1012 -23.49 27.27 7.99
C ALA A 1012 -23.61 25.74 7.78
N SER A 1013 -23.82 25.27 6.56
CA SER A 1013 -23.94 23.85 6.25
C SER A 1013 -22.54 23.24 6.05
N SER A 1014 -22.26 22.09 6.68
CA SER A 1014 -21.08 21.24 6.38
C SER A 1014 -21.02 20.73 4.94
N ASN A 1015 -22.06 21.05 4.17
CA ASN A 1015 -22.23 20.74 2.77
C ASN A 1015 -21.62 21.78 1.83
N ASP A 1016 -21.26 22.98 2.30
CA ASP A 1016 -20.46 23.92 1.51
C ASP A 1016 -18.97 23.52 1.68
N LYS A 1017 -18.19 23.29 0.63
CA LYS A 1017 -16.73 23.00 0.76
C LYS A 1017 -16.03 23.15 -0.57
N VAL A 1018 -14.76 23.54 -0.54
CA VAL A 1018 -13.84 23.55 -1.68
C VAL A 1018 -12.84 22.42 -1.47
N MET A 1019 -12.87 21.34 -2.25
CA MET A 1019 -11.91 20.23 -2.09
C MET A 1019 -11.10 19.99 -3.33
N ALA A 1020 -9.80 19.76 -3.21
CA ALA A 1020 -8.87 19.38 -4.27
C ALA A 1020 -8.40 17.92 -4.13
N TYR A 1021 -8.35 17.20 -5.24
CA TYR A 1021 -7.66 15.91 -5.37
C TYR A 1021 -6.33 16.09 -6.09
N PHE A 1022 -5.31 15.33 -5.66
CA PHE A 1022 -3.99 15.28 -6.30
C PHE A 1022 -3.30 13.92 -6.06
N ASP A 1023 -2.25 13.64 -6.83
CA ASP A 1023 -1.64 12.31 -6.96
C ASP A 1023 -0.54 12.01 -5.92
N GLY A 1024 -0.51 12.74 -4.81
CA GLY A 1024 0.40 12.43 -3.70
C GLY A 1024 1.83 12.91 -3.86
N THR A 1025 2.09 13.91 -4.69
CA THR A 1025 3.44 14.48 -4.84
C THR A 1025 3.58 15.87 -4.21
N ALA A 1026 2.50 16.65 -4.12
CA ALA A 1026 2.53 18.01 -3.61
C ALA A 1026 2.99 18.12 -2.15
N LYS A 1027 3.85 19.12 -1.89
CA LYS A 1027 4.38 19.41 -0.56
C LYS A 1027 3.66 20.54 0.16
N LYS A 1028 2.96 21.45 -0.55
CA LYS A 1028 2.34 22.64 0.04
C LYS A 1028 1.00 23.01 -0.60
N ILE A 1029 0.22 23.81 0.12
CA ILE A 1029 -0.99 24.49 -0.35
C ILE A 1029 -0.93 25.98 -0.01
N TYR A 1030 -1.29 26.86 -0.94
CA TYR A 1030 -1.39 28.30 -0.77
C TYR A 1030 -2.85 28.75 -0.80
N LEU A 1031 -3.25 29.57 0.16
CA LEU A 1031 -4.62 30.07 0.30
C LEU A 1031 -4.66 31.59 0.42
N GLU A 1032 -5.67 32.21 -0.18
CA GLU A 1032 -6.05 33.60 0.07
C GLU A 1032 -7.55 33.65 0.37
N VAL A 1033 -7.93 34.00 1.58
CA VAL A 1033 -9.32 34.06 2.05
C VAL A 1033 -9.62 35.45 2.60
N SER A 1034 -10.77 36.02 2.31
CA SER A 1034 -11.26 37.29 2.86
C SER A 1034 -12.70 37.14 3.35
N ALA A 1035 -13.19 38.09 4.15
CA ALA A 1035 -14.57 38.11 4.60
C ALA A 1035 -15.14 39.52 4.46
N SER A 1036 -16.44 39.63 4.16
CA SER A 1036 -17.12 40.92 4.10
C SER A 1036 -17.33 41.51 5.51
N GLU A 1037 -17.43 42.84 5.61
CA GLU A 1037 -17.51 43.56 6.88
C GLU A 1037 -18.72 43.09 7.71
N GLY A 1038 -18.47 42.65 8.95
CA GLY A 1038 -19.50 42.08 9.84
C GLY A 1038 -19.76 40.58 9.66
N SER A 1039 -19.05 39.91 8.75
CA SER A 1039 -19.07 38.45 8.66
C SER A 1039 -18.36 37.79 9.84
N ALA A 1040 -18.77 36.57 10.19
CA ALA A 1040 -18.15 35.72 11.20
C ALA A 1040 -17.99 34.30 10.65
N CYS A 1041 -16.77 33.78 10.56
CA CYS A 1041 -16.55 32.44 10.06
C CYS A 1041 -15.42 31.66 10.71
N ARG A 1042 -15.48 30.35 10.51
CA ARG A 1042 -14.45 29.38 10.88
C ARG A 1042 -14.35 28.36 9.74
N LEU A 1043 -13.20 28.25 9.07
CA LEU A 1043 -12.98 27.39 7.89
C LEU A 1043 -11.90 26.34 8.17
N LYS A 1044 -12.17 25.05 7.99
CA LYS A 1044 -11.20 23.95 8.19
C LYS A 1044 -10.57 23.53 6.88
N ILE A 1045 -9.25 23.43 6.84
CA ILE A 1045 -8.40 22.92 5.76
C ILE A 1045 -7.85 21.56 6.19
N GLN A 1046 -8.20 20.49 5.47
CA GLN A 1046 -7.92 19.10 5.87
C GLN A 1046 -7.33 18.27 4.72
N GLU A 1047 -6.49 17.27 4.97
CA GLU A 1047 -5.92 16.32 4.00
C GLU A 1047 -6.23 14.84 4.30
N THR A 1048 -6.07 13.93 3.33
CA THR A 1048 -6.14 12.46 3.55
C THR A 1048 -5.23 11.70 2.58
N ARG A 1049 -4.62 10.59 3.04
CA ARG A 1049 -3.79 9.68 2.22
C ARG A 1049 -4.58 8.57 1.51
N ASN A 1050 -5.81 8.29 1.94
CA ASN A 1050 -6.64 7.19 1.43
C ASN A 1050 -7.93 7.69 0.75
N ALA A 1051 -8.41 6.97 -0.27
CA ALA A 1051 -9.63 7.26 -1.03
C ALA A 1051 -10.87 6.48 -0.54
N ASP A 1052 -10.75 5.76 0.57
CA ASP A 1052 -11.79 4.85 1.08
C ASP A 1052 -13.07 5.54 1.59
N ILE A 1053 -14.07 4.70 1.84
CA ILE A 1053 -15.46 5.03 2.16
C ILE A 1053 -15.60 5.86 3.47
N ALA A 1054 -14.55 6.00 4.27
CA ALA A 1054 -14.43 7.05 5.29
C ALA A 1054 -12.99 7.56 5.26
N PRO A 1055 -12.66 8.60 4.47
CA PRO A 1055 -11.31 9.11 4.46
C PRO A 1055 -11.03 9.66 5.85
N ASN A 1056 -9.99 9.15 6.48
CA ASN A 1056 -9.52 9.67 7.75
C ASN A 1056 -8.86 11.03 7.47
N TRP A 1057 -9.67 12.10 7.43
CA TRP A 1057 -9.19 13.45 7.14
C TRP A 1057 -8.41 13.99 8.33
N ARG A 1058 -7.17 14.37 8.10
CA ARG A 1058 -6.32 15.14 9.01
C ARG A 1058 -6.63 16.62 8.79
N THR A 1059 -7.00 17.40 9.80
CA THR A 1059 -6.97 18.85 9.62
C THR A 1059 -5.54 19.34 9.65
N ILE A 1060 -5.20 20.17 8.67
CA ILE A 1060 -3.92 20.85 8.58
C ILE A 1060 -4.04 22.25 9.20
N ARG A 1061 -5.21 22.91 9.02
CA ARG A 1061 -5.44 24.31 9.40
C ARG A 1061 -6.95 24.71 9.41
N VAL A 1062 -7.62 24.97 10.52
CA VAL A 1062 -8.76 25.91 10.75
C VAL A 1062 -8.50 27.46 10.80
N LEU A 1063 -8.89 28.21 9.76
CA LEU A 1063 -8.91 29.68 9.79
C LEU A 1063 -10.11 30.26 10.56
N SER A 1064 -9.87 31.19 11.48
CA SER A 1064 -10.91 31.93 12.22
C SER A 1064 -11.17 33.35 11.67
N GLN A 1065 -12.27 33.98 12.08
CA GLN A 1065 -12.71 35.27 11.52
C GLN A 1065 -11.66 36.40 11.67
N ASP A 1066 -10.93 36.39 12.77
CA ASP A 1066 -9.89 37.37 13.11
C ASP A 1066 -8.61 37.20 12.27
N GLU A 1067 -8.41 36.03 11.67
CA GLU A 1067 -7.32 35.77 10.73
C GLU A 1067 -7.66 36.18 9.30
N LEU A 1068 -8.89 36.65 9.04
CA LEU A 1068 -9.31 37.07 7.72
C LEU A 1068 -9.09 38.59 7.51
N PRO A 1069 -8.43 39.01 6.41
CA PRO A 1069 -8.02 38.15 5.30
C PRO A 1069 -6.76 37.32 5.57
N PHE A 1070 -6.84 36.02 5.29
CA PHE A 1070 -5.71 35.11 5.39
C PHE A 1070 -5.03 34.99 4.03
N LYS A 1071 -3.68 35.04 4.02
CA LYS A 1071 -2.88 34.81 2.81
C LYS A 1071 -1.59 34.08 3.17
N GLY A 1072 -1.45 32.81 2.80
CA GLY A 1072 -0.29 32.04 3.22
C GLY A 1072 -0.19 30.61 2.66
N GLU A 1073 0.98 30.01 2.85
CA GLU A 1073 1.30 28.62 2.52
C GLU A 1073 1.13 27.71 3.73
N LEU A 1074 0.72 26.47 3.50
CA LEU A 1074 0.62 25.39 4.49
C LEU A 1074 1.28 24.14 3.92
N GLU A 1075 2.02 23.39 4.75
CA GLU A 1075 2.68 22.14 4.35
C GLU A 1075 1.67 20.98 4.27
N LEU A 1076 1.89 20.09 3.33
CA LEU A 1076 1.14 18.85 3.11
C LEU A 1076 2.00 17.65 3.48
N ASN A 1077 1.34 16.52 3.79
CA ASN A 1077 2.05 15.27 3.95
C ASN A 1077 2.53 14.70 2.59
N PRO A 1078 3.73 14.09 2.50
CA PRO A 1078 4.26 13.50 1.26
C PRO A 1078 3.40 12.41 0.61
N GLU A 1079 2.40 11.87 1.30
CA GLU A 1079 1.49 10.85 0.78
C GLU A 1079 0.03 11.36 0.63
N SER A 1080 -0.22 12.66 0.85
CA SER A 1080 -1.56 13.25 0.82
C SER A 1080 -2.20 13.17 -0.56
N ARG A 1081 -3.42 12.68 -0.66
CA ARG A 1081 -4.16 12.49 -1.93
C ARG A 1081 -5.29 13.49 -2.13
N PHE A 1082 -5.83 14.05 -1.06
CA PHE A 1082 -6.85 15.08 -1.15
C PHE A 1082 -6.59 16.16 -0.11
N VAL A 1083 -7.00 17.39 -0.41
CA VAL A 1083 -7.15 18.49 0.55
C VAL A 1083 -8.54 19.09 0.43
N LYS A 1084 -9.15 19.57 1.51
CA LYS A 1084 -10.45 20.27 1.48
C LYS A 1084 -10.49 21.45 2.43
N ILE A 1085 -11.16 22.52 2.01
CA ILE A 1085 -11.66 23.62 2.84
C ILE A 1085 -13.15 23.40 3.07
N VAL A 1086 -13.56 23.30 4.31
CA VAL A 1086 -14.96 23.20 4.70
C VAL A 1086 -15.27 24.25 5.75
N PRO A 1087 -16.34 25.06 5.62
CA PRO A 1087 -16.76 25.93 6.68
C PRO A 1087 -17.27 25.13 7.86
N ALA A 1088 -16.64 25.32 9.02
CA ALA A 1088 -17.13 24.84 10.31
C ALA A 1088 -18.34 25.67 10.76
N SER A 1089 -18.31 26.99 10.51
CA SER A 1089 -19.40 27.93 10.76
C SER A 1089 -19.22 29.17 9.90
N VAL A 1090 -20.29 29.70 9.32
CA VAL A 1090 -20.27 30.98 8.58
C VAL A 1090 -21.56 31.75 8.86
N SER A 1091 -21.42 33.02 9.19
CA SER A 1091 -22.47 34.01 9.32
C SER A 1091 -22.03 35.24 8.52
N GLY A 1092 -22.53 35.40 7.29
CA GLY A 1092 -22.07 36.42 6.34
C GLY A 1092 -21.39 35.82 5.12
N ASP A 1093 -20.70 36.64 4.33
CA ASP A 1093 -20.03 36.22 3.10
C ASP A 1093 -18.51 36.09 3.34
N VAL A 1094 -17.99 34.89 3.13
CA VAL A 1094 -16.55 34.59 3.20
C VAL A 1094 -16.08 34.18 1.83
N THR A 1095 -15.03 34.81 1.35
CA THR A 1095 -14.57 34.74 -0.02
C THR A 1095 -13.19 34.09 -0.08
N LEU A 1096 -13.10 32.90 -0.66
CA LEU A 1096 -11.82 32.32 -1.06
C LEU A 1096 -11.41 32.98 -2.38
N ASN A 1097 -10.31 33.72 -2.38
CA ASN A 1097 -9.76 34.43 -3.53
C ASN A 1097 -8.63 33.63 -4.22
N ALA A 1098 -7.91 32.79 -3.47
CA ALA A 1098 -6.93 31.86 -4.03
C ALA A 1098 -6.90 30.53 -3.28
N PHE A 1099 -6.72 29.45 -4.02
CA PHE A 1099 -6.46 28.10 -3.52
C PHE A 1099 -5.50 27.43 -4.52
N ARG A 1100 -4.27 27.14 -4.12
CA ARG A 1100 -3.24 26.54 -4.99
C ARG A 1100 -2.50 25.44 -4.28
N ILE A 1101 -2.05 24.43 -5.00
CA ILE A 1101 -1.23 23.35 -4.47
C ILE A 1101 0.14 23.42 -5.16
N SER A 1102 1.22 23.11 -4.45
CA SER A 1102 2.55 23.10 -5.03
C SER A 1102 2.80 21.87 -5.87
N ASP A 1103 3.83 21.91 -6.71
CA ASP A 1103 4.42 20.71 -7.31
C ASP A 1103 5.12 19.81 -6.27
N ALA A 1104 5.74 18.75 -6.78
CA ALA A 1104 6.50 17.76 -6.01
C ALA A 1104 7.70 18.35 -5.26
N ASP A 1105 8.19 19.52 -5.67
CA ASP A 1105 9.35 20.19 -5.10
C ASP A 1105 8.97 21.31 -4.13
N GLY A 1106 7.67 21.62 -4.02
CA GLY A 1106 7.16 22.66 -3.13
C GLY A 1106 7.04 24.04 -3.80
N ASN A 1107 7.13 24.11 -5.13
CA ASN A 1107 6.99 25.36 -5.89
C ASN A 1107 5.56 25.51 -6.46
N PHE A 1108 5.07 26.74 -6.55
CA PHE A 1108 3.72 27.04 -7.09
C PHE A 1108 3.75 27.49 -8.57
N GLY A 1109 4.90 27.36 -9.25
CA GLY A 1109 5.11 27.85 -10.62
C GLY A 1109 5.15 29.38 -10.76
N PRO A 1110 5.51 29.91 -11.96
CA PRO A 1110 5.61 31.35 -12.22
C PRO A 1110 4.28 32.03 -12.60
N ASP A 1111 3.28 31.26 -13.05
CA ASP A 1111 1.99 31.79 -13.50
C ASP A 1111 0.98 31.79 -12.35
N PHE A 1112 0.75 32.98 -11.78
CA PHE A 1112 -0.21 33.22 -10.71
C PHE A 1112 -1.66 33.25 -11.24
N SER A 1113 -2.27 32.13 -11.65
CA SER A 1113 -3.74 32.09 -11.80
C SER A 1113 -4.40 31.92 -10.41
N GLY A 1114 -5.33 32.83 -10.06
CA GLY A 1114 -6.12 32.72 -8.82
C GLY A 1114 -7.24 31.70 -8.97
N ILE A 1115 -8.34 31.85 -8.22
CA ILE A 1115 -9.59 31.08 -8.43
C ILE A 1115 -10.21 31.24 -9.85
N ALA A 1116 -9.55 31.98 -10.76
CA ALA A 1116 -9.82 32.13 -12.19
C ALA A 1116 -10.33 30.86 -12.93
N ASP A 1117 -9.87 29.68 -12.55
CA ASP A 1117 -10.22 28.40 -13.21
C ASP A 1117 -11.52 27.74 -12.66
N ILE A 1118 -12.22 28.42 -11.75
CA ILE A 1118 -13.39 27.90 -11.03
C ILE A 1118 -14.73 27.98 -11.79
N ILE A 1119 -14.82 28.74 -12.89
CA ILE A 1119 -16.09 28.92 -13.62
C ILE A 1119 -16.06 28.42 -15.04
N ALA A 1120 -16.88 27.40 -15.29
CA ALA A 1120 -17.79 27.44 -16.43
C ALA A 1120 -19.10 26.65 -16.16
N SER A 1121 -20.25 27.27 -16.42
CA SER A 1121 -21.62 26.70 -16.54
C SER A 1121 -22.47 26.42 -15.28
N ASP A 1122 -23.73 26.83 -15.40
CA ASP A 1122 -24.90 26.71 -14.50
C ASP A 1122 -25.35 25.29 -14.09
N LEU A 1123 -24.52 24.27 -14.28
CA LEU A 1123 -24.88 22.87 -14.04
C LEU A 1123 -24.72 22.50 -12.55
N ARG A 1124 -25.79 22.00 -11.92
CA ARG A 1124 -25.81 21.66 -10.49
C ARG A 1124 -26.18 20.20 -10.28
N VAL A 1125 -25.43 19.47 -9.46
CA VAL A 1125 -25.78 18.10 -9.03
C VAL A 1125 -26.06 18.09 -7.53
N SER A 1126 -27.23 17.58 -7.13
CA SER A 1126 -27.68 17.48 -5.74
C SER A 1126 -28.15 16.07 -5.40
N THR A 1127 -28.10 15.69 -4.12
CA THR A 1127 -28.52 14.36 -3.65
C THR A 1127 -29.98 14.36 -3.18
N THR A 1128 -30.77 13.34 -3.51
CA THR A 1128 -32.17 13.14 -3.08
C THR A 1128 -32.35 11.87 -2.22
N ALA A 1129 -33.55 11.65 -1.68
CA ALA A 1129 -33.87 10.53 -0.78
C ALA A 1129 -34.00 9.16 -1.50
N GLY A 1130 -33.06 8.84 -2.39
CA GLY A 1130 -33.10 7.64 -3.23
C GLY A 1130 -32.22 7.72 -4.48
N GLY A 1131 -31.59 8.87 -4.74
CA GLY A 1131 -30.72 9.06 -5.89
C GLY A 1131 -30.07 10.45 -5.94
N ILE A 1132 -29.78 10.91 -7.13
CA ILE A 1132 -29.33 12.29 -7.38
C ILE A 1132 -30.32 13.04 -8.27
N ARG A 1133 -30.23 14.36 -8.22
CA ARG A 1133 -30.93 15.32 -9.07
C ARG A 1133 -29.93 16.23 -9.76
N VAL A 1134 -30.01 16.31 -11.08
CA VAL A 1134 -29.19 17.20 -11.92
C VAL A 1134 -30.05 18.34 -12.46
N SER A 1135 -29.65 19.57 -12.18
CA SER A 1135 -30.38 20.81 -12.47
C SER A 1135 -29.57 21.74 -13.38
N GLY A 1136 -30.25 22.61 -14.13
CA GLY A 1136 -29.61 23.55 -15.05
C GLY A 1136 -29.27 22.95 -16.43
N LEU A 1137 -29.92 21.84 -16.79
CA LEU A 1137 -29.78 21.18 -18.10
C LEU A 1137 -30.86 21.66 -19.08
N ALA A 1138 -30.48 21.87 -20.34
CA ALA A 1138 -31.42 22.05 -21.43
C ALA A 1138 -32.08 20.71 -21.82
N ALA A 1139 -33.29 20.77 -22.38
CA ALA A 1139 -34.00 19.60 -22.88
C ALA A 1139 -33.18 18.84 -23.95
N GLY A 1140 -33.13 17.52 -23.83
CA GLY A 1140 -32.40 16.62 -24.73
C GLY A 1140 -30.99 16.24 -24.26
N ILE A 1141 -30.46 16.82 -23.17
CA ILE A 1141 -29.12 16.47 -22.67
C ILE A 1141 -29.18 15.17 -21.84
N ARG A 1142 -28.30 14.22 -22.20
CA ARG A 1142 -28.16 12.95 -21.47
C ARG A 1142 -27.26 13.10 -20.25
N VAL A 1143 -27.71 12.54 -19.13
CA VAL A 1143 -27.00 12.38 -17.87
C VAL A 1143 -26.63 10.89 -17.73
N ASN A 1144 -25.36 10.58 -17.56
CA ASN A 1144 -24.86 9.22 -17.32
C ASN A 1144 -24.18 9.17 -15.95
N VAL A 1145 -24.44 8.13 -15.16
CA VAL A 1145 -23.83 7.92 -13.84
C VAL A 1145 -23.02 6.65 -13.87
N TYR A 1146 -21.77 6.73 -13.45
CA TYR A 1146 -20.84 5.61 -13.35
C TYR A 1146 -20.48 5.35 -11.89
N ASP A 1147 -20.24 4.10 -11.51
CA ASP A 1147 -19.58 3.80 -10.24
C ASP A 1147 -18.05 4.02 -10.33
N ILE A 1148 -17.34 3.89 -9.20
CA ILE A 1148 -15.86 4.03 -9.17
C ILE A 1148 -15.10 3.02 -10.02
N ALA A 1149 -15.74 1.92 -10.43
CA ALA A 1149 -15.17 0.94 -11.35
C ALA A 1149 -15.43 1.32 -12.83
N GLY A 1150 -16.02 2.50 -13.09
CA GLY A 1150 -16.32 3.00 -14.43
C GLY A 1150 -17.60 2.43 -15.06
N ARG A 1151 -18.39 1.64 -14.33
CA ARG A 1151 -19.60 1.00 -14.88
C ARG A 1151 -20.77 1.96 -14.83
N THR A 1152 -21.51 2.12 -15.94
CA THR A 1152 -22.74 2.93 -15.93
C THR A 1152 -23.80 2.27 -15.05
N VAL A 1153 -24.19 2.93 -13.97
CA VAL A 1153 -25.18 2.46 -13.00
C VAL A 1153 -26.55 3.15 -13.14
N ALA A 1154 -26.61 4.32 -13.77
CA ALA A 1154 -27.87 5.00 -14.10
C ALA A 1154 -27.69 5.95 -15.30
N SER A 1155 -28.76 6.22 -16.06
CA SER A 1155 -28.76 7.20 -17.17
C SER A 1155 -30.17 7.76 -17.40
N ALA A 1156 -30.27 9.04 -17.75
CA ALA A 1156 -31.52 9.69 -18.13
C ALA A 1156 -31.26 10.80 -19.15
N VAL A 1157 -32.31 11.26 -19.84
CA VAL A 1157 -32.25 12.41 -20.73
C VAL A 1157 -33.14 13.50 -20.15
N SER A 1158 -32.59 14.69 -19.92
CA SER A 1158 -33.34 15.83 -19.39
C SER A 1158 -34.41 16.27 -20.38
N ASP A 1159 -35.60 16.60 -19.89
CA ASP A 1159 -36.68 17.23 -20.67
C ASP A 1159 -36.64 18.77 -20.56
N GLY A 1160 -35.57 19.33 -19.97
CA GLY A 1160 -35.43 20.74 -19.64
C GLY A 1160 -35.83 21.07 -18.21
N SER A 1161 -36.26 20.06 -17.43
CA SER A 1161 -36.45 20.13 -15.99
C SER A 1161 -35.37 19.32 -15.24
N ASP A 1162 -35.44 19.37 -13.90
CA ASP A 1162 -34.56 18.63 -12.99
C ASP A 1162 -34.59 17.12 -13.27
N THR A 1163 -33.43 16.53 -13.54
CA THR A 1163 -33.31 15.11 -13.89
C THR A 1163 -32.97 14.26 -12.67
N GLU A 1164 -33.89 13.40 -12.23
CA GLU A 1164 -33.68 12.51 -11.07
C GLU A 1164 -33.26 11.09 -11.49
N LEU A 1165 -32.26 10.54 -10.79
CA LEU A 1165 -31.64 9.24 -11.08
C LEU A 1165 -31.43 8.44 -9.80
N ALA A 1166 -32.08 7.28 -9.70
CA ALA A 1166 -31.95 6.39 -8.55
C ALA A 1166 -30.58 5.70 -8.51
N LEU A 1167 -29.96 5.65 -7.33
CA LEU A 1167 -28.63 5.07 -7.11
C LEU A 1167 -28.60 4.26 -5.80
N ALA A 1168 -27.55 3.48 -5.58
CA ALA A 1168 -27.36 2.72 -4.33
C ALA A 1168 -26.57 3.54 -3.29
N LYS A 1169 -27.10 3.65 -2.07
CA LYS A 1169 -26.51 4.49 -0.99
C LYS A 1169 -25.13 4.00 -0.54
N GLY A 1170 -24.25 4.94 -0.18
CA GLY A 1170 -22.90 4.71 0.35
C GLY A 1170 -21.77 4.61 -0.70
N GLY A 1171 -22.05 4.86 -1.98
CA GLY A 1171 -21.09 4.71 -3.09
C GLY A 1171 -20.54 6.04 -3.62
N PHE A 1172 -19.34 6.01 -4.21
CA PHE A 1172 -18.84 7.12 -5.03
C PHE A 1172 -19.24 6.88 -6.49
N TYR A 1173 -19.73 7.93 -7.15
CA TYR A 1173 -20.19 7.87 -8.52
C TYR A 1173 -19.66 9.06 -9.34
N LEU A 1174 -19.52 8.87 -10.64
CA LEU A 1174 -19.18 9.91 -11.61
C LEU A 1174 -20.43 10.22 -12.43
N VAL A 1175 -20.90 11.46 -12.44
CA VAL A 1175 -22.04 11.92 -13.23
C VAL A 1175 -21.51 12.69 -14.42
N ASN A 1176 -21.77 12.24 -15.63
CA ASN A 1176 -21.46 12.99 -16.84
C ASN A 1176 -22.75 13.58 -17.43
N ALA A 1177 -22.80 14.90 -17.58
CA ALA A 1177 -23.89 15.59 -18.24
C ALA A 1177 -23.36 16.83 -18.97
N ALA A 1178 -23.89 17.10 -20.18
CA ALA A 1178 -23.45 18.22 -21.03
C ALA A 1178 -21.92 18.29 -21.26
N GLY A 1179 -21.23 17.14 -21.30
CA GLY A 1179 -19.77 17.07 -21.47
C GLY A 1179 -18.97 17.39 -20.20
N LYS A 1180 -19.63 17.52 -19.05
CA LYS A 1180 -19.00 17.79 -17.75
C LYS A 1180 -19.16 16.58 -16.85
N THR A 1181 -18.10 16.23 -16.12
CA THR A 1181 -18.08 15.08 -15.22
C THR A 1181 -17.99 15.56 -13.77
N PHE A 1182 -18.95 15.17 -12.94
CA PHE A 1182 -19.04 15.49 -11.52
C PHE A 1182 -18.80 14.22 -10.72
N LYS A 1183 -17.85 14.24 -9.79
CA LYS A 1183 -17.72 13.13 -8.83
C LYS A 1183 -18.62 13.41 -7.63
N ILE A 1184 -19.54 12.50 -7.38
CA ILE A 1184 -20.51 12.59 -6.28
C ILE A 1184 -20.34 11.40 -5.35
N ARG A 1185 -20.77 11.56 -4.10
CA ARG A 1185 -20.94 10.44 -3.18
C ARG A 1185 -22.40 10.34 -2.82
N PHE A 1186 -23.03 9.22 -3.13
CA PHE A 1186 -24.45 8.98 -2.92
C PHE A 1186 -24.64 7.90 -1.86
#